data_AF-A0A2T5BMJ4-F1
#
_entry.id   AF-A0A2T5BMJ4-F1
#
_cell.length_a   1.000
_cell.length_b   1.000
_cell.length_c   1.000
_cell.angle_alpha   90.00
_cell.angle_beta   90.00
_cell.angle_gamma   90.00
#
_symmetry.space_group_name_H-M   'P 1'
#
loop_
_entity.id
_entity.type
_entity.pdbx_description
1 polymer ?
#
loop_
_entity_poly.entity_id
_entity_poly.type
_entity_poly.pdbx_seq_one_letter_code
_entity_poly.pdbx_strand_id
1 'polypeptide(L)'
;MAIRELSYVLRRDPDSGADRFTPDGEVPDGMPDDLMRRVIAATHRAAPAFGAALSYTRLPHRDGGGLLCSVRPDEESDGLRVDARYEAGDADGERRWPVDAFRRSTLDADGGAGFAPRDWCWDYALLTKFASEQGARIAPFLADVRALFADPAGRQIVLAERDQETVARWIALACASLPVTHARALTFTTHCADPGLAPQQILGIGPDLDTEVFDRYDDNAVSHLFRVHDGLGGPGSPPRPHPWAELAALLWREGVIPRTDEHEGGDPFAVLPLARRALAARSGQALADLPEDVLRAILSAAIRAAEAGPLDTGTAQDLADIARQLAAHRPDAVQPLAAALLRSRAKAADPQNVVPTLEAARADLPVDDKTWRTVRSEFGPPPEDELRRLLRQRPSSAWEKPLRALLAAGGDPARGSVLDEAESRIASALSRPDQRRTCGDAVALLEALGDRALVRRILERLAEGEEERRIRALRDLAASPHGEWLSGHLDGAPRAVRLAATAGYRGRGAYGLTGVELWIDLAHRHLEGAKVPDVPTLRILWPLAWPSRGGIVPHAEQSRITEVCSARLIVEAGREVSLTHWLRHPDRIDRRYLDLARATTDAKQLSESERATARLVVLASDFARGEETLADAMERLPALEERTGRLDGVLRDQIDYWIARGITRADPYEVYGTHVLQRYAVGSMRLLALYDKAVRSAQSEGDALEAPALREPRRVAALFFAWAELHPGQTGAWKNLSHRLINEVLGAALRHMDQRDQREVARVLSDRGGQHWVRAWNEWWHAPR
;
A
#
# COMPACT_ATOMS: atom_id res chain seq x y z
N MET A 1 -27.41 -14.54 -60.93
CA MET A 1 -28.63 -14.90 -61.71
C MET A 1 -29.67 -13.83 -61.41
N ALA A 2 -30.24 -13.24 -62.45
CA ALA A 2 -30.64 -11.83 -62.48
C ALA A 2 -31.97 -11.53 -61.78
N ILE A 3 -32.01 -10.41 -61.04
CA ILE A 3 -33.25 -9.66 -60.81
C ILE A 3 -33.84 -9.41 -62.19
N ARG A 4 -35.07 -9.86 -62.42
CA ARG A 4 -35.75 -9.66 -63.70
C ARG A 4 -36.68 -8.46 -63.55
N GLU A 5 -36.37 -7.38 -64.26
CA GLU A 5 -37.15 -6.17 -64.30
C GLU A 5 -38.18 -6.23 -65.43
N LEU A 6 -39.37 -5.73 -65.15
CA LEU A 6 -40.44 -5.53 -66.11
C LEU A 6 -40.97 -4.13 -65.94
N SER A 7 -41.12 -3.40 -67.03
CA SER A 7 -41.82 -2.13 -67.07
C SER A 7 -43.11 -2.28 -67.86
N TYR A 8 -44.21 -1.76 -67.34
CA TYR A 8 -45.52 -1.74 -67.98
C TYR A 8 -46.10 -0.34 -67.96
N VAL A 9 -46.95 -0.03 -68.93
CA VAL A 9 -47.83 1.15 -68.89
C VAL A 9 -49.26 0.68 -68.70
N LEU A 10 -49.89 1.14 -67.61
CA LEU A 10 -51.31 0.97 -67.33
C LEU A 10 -52.09 2.11 -68.00
N ARG A 11 -52.99 1.73 -68.91
CA ARG A 11 -53.92 2.68 -69.56
C ARG A 11 -55.34 2.23 -69.34
N ARG A 12 -56.23 3.20 -69.11
CA ARG A 12 -57.66 2.94 -69.14
C ARG A 12 -58.12 2.94 -70.59
N ASP A 13 -58.66 1.81 -71.03
CA ASP A 13 -59.23 1.68 -72.36
C ASP A 13 -60.44 2.65 -72.47
N PRO A 14 -60.41 3.63 -73.39
CA PRO A 14 -61.46 4.64 -73.49
C PRO A 14 -62.83 4.07 -73.90
N ASP A 15 -62.86 2.92 -74.57
CA ASP A 15 -64.11 2.31 -75.07
C ASP A 15 -64.74 1.35 -74.05
N SER A 16 -63.92 0.64 -73.28
CA SER A 16 -64.40 -0.36 -72.30
C SER A 16 -64.33 0.11 -70.85
N GLY A 17 -63.61 1.20 -70.56
CA GLY A 17 -63.33 1.69 -69.22
C GLY A 17 -62.44 0.76 -68.38
N ALA A 18 -61.92 -0.32 -68.97
CA ALA A 18 -61.09 -1.32 -68.31
C ALA A 18 -59.61 -0.96 -68.37
N ASP A 19 -58.89 -1.21 -67.28
CA ASP A 19 -57.46 -0.99 -67.22
C ASP A 19 -56.70 -2.09 -67.99
N ARG A 20 -55.83 -1.70 -68.93
CA ARG A 20 -54.97 -2.60 -69.71
C ARG A 20 -53.50 -2.33 -69.41
N PHE A 21 -52.77 -3.40 -69.06
CA PHE A 21 -51.31 -3.39 -68.91
C PHE A 21 -50.65 -3.70 -70.26
N THR A 22 -49.78 -2.80 -70.73
CA THR A 22 -48.98 -3.01 -71.94
C THR A 22 -47.50 -3.04 -71.54
N PRO A 23 -46.74 -4.11 -71.83
CA PRO A 23 -45.31 -4.14 -71.52
C PRO A 23 -44.54 -3.11 -72.36
N ASP A 24 -43.56 -2.47 -71.74
CA ASP A 24 -42.64 -1.48 -72.35
C ASP A 24 -41.43 -2.18 -73.04
N GLY A 25 -41.43 -3.52 -73.12
CA GLY A 25 -40.37 -4.35 -73.72
C GLY A 25 -40.72 -5.85 -73.80
N GLU A 26 -39.78 -6.69 -74.28
CA GLU A 26 -39.96 -8.16 -74.33
C GLU A 26 -39.97 -8.78 -72.93
N VAL A 27 -40.95 -9.65 -72.65
CA VAL A 27 -41.08 -10.37 -71.38
C VAL A 27 -40.01 -11.48 -71.31
N PRO A 28 -39.15 -11.53 -70.27
CA PRO A 28 -38.09 -12.53 -70.16
C PRO A 28 -38.61 -13.99 -70.06
N ASP A 29 -37.97 -14.92 -70.78
CA ASP A 29 -38.31 -16.35 -70.80
C ASP A 29 -38.26 -17.03 -69.41
N GLY A 30 -39.28 -17.82 -69.08
CA GLY A 30 -39.40 -18.56 -67.81
C GLY A 30 -40.12 -17.79 -66.68
N MET A 31 -40.80 -16.69 -67.02
CA MET A 31 -41.65 -15.96 -66.10
C MET A 31 -43.05 -16.61 -65.99
N PRO A 32 -43.66 -16.70 -64.79
CA PRO A 32 -44.98 -17.34 -64.66
C PRO A 32 -46.08 -16.56 -65.40
N ASP A 33 -46.92 -17.26 -66.17
CA ASP A 33 -48.04 -16.65 -66.93
C ASP A 33 -49.06 -15.92 -66.04
N ASP A 34 -49.21 -16.35 -64.78
CA ASP A 34 -50.08 -15.71 -63.78
C ASP A 34 -49.42 -14.49 -63.08
N LEU A 35 -48.14 -14.19 -63.33
CA LEU A 35 -47.46 -13.06 -62.71
C LEU A 35 -48.15 -11.75 -63.06
N MET A 36 -48.67 -11.60 -64.28
CA MET A 36 -49.43 -10.41 -64.69
C MET A 36 -50.69 -10.19 -63.83
N ARG A 37 -51.48 -11.25 -63.61
CA ARG A 37 -52.65 -11.20 -62.72
C ARG A 37 -52.26 -10.89 -61.28
N ARG A 38 -51.07 -11.31 -60.84
CA ARG A 38 -50.53 -11.04 -59.51
C ARG A 38 -49.89 -9.67 -59.37
N VAL A 39 -49.32 -9.09 -60.44
CA VAL A 39 -48.90 -7.68 -60.50
C VAL A 39 -50.15 -6.81 -60.36
N ILE A 40 -51.20 -7.09 -61.13
CA ILE A 40 -52.51 -6.41 -61.04
C ILE A 40 -53.11 -6.48 -59.63
N ALA A 41 -53.02 -7.65 -58.98
CA ALA A 41 -53.45 -7.81 -57.59
C ALA A 41 -52.53 -7.08 -56.61
N ALA A 42 -51.20 -7.19 -56.75
CA ALA A 42 -50.23 -6.53 -55.87
C ALA A 42 -50.24 -4.99 -56.00
N THR A 43 -50.76 -4.45 -57.10
CA THR A 43 -51.00 -3.01 -57.33
C THR A 43 -52.42 -2.55 -56.98
N HIS A 44 -53.25 -3.40 -56.32
CA HIS A 44 -54.69 -3.24 -56.03
C HIS A 44 -55.37 -1.92 -56.46
N ARG A 45 -56.34 -2.06 -57.38
CA ARG A 45 -57.39 -1.12 -57.83
C ARG A 45 -57.59 0.15 -57.00
N ALA A 46 -56.83 1.18 -57.31
CA ALA A 46 -57.31 2.56 -57.30
C ALA A 46 -56.43 3.35 -58.26
N ALA A 47 -57.05 4.09 -59.17
CA ALA A 47 -56.34 5.14 -59.91
C ALA A 47 -55.64 6.02 -58.86
N PRO A 48 -54.31 6.23 -58.92
CA PRO A 48 -53.68 7.17 -58.03
C PRO A 48 -54.15 8.54 -58.50
N ALA A 49 -55.17 9.05 -57.82
CA ALA A 49 -55.57 10.43 -57.99
C ALA A 49 -54.41 11.38 -57.60
N PHE A 50 -53.45 10.90 -56.78
CA PHE A 50 -52.33 11.69 -56.30
C PHE A 50 -51.06 10.86 -56.02
N GLY A 51 -50.21 10.64 -57.04
CA GLY A 51 -48.78 10.32 -56.85
C GLY A 51 -48.31 8.87 -57.04
N ALA A 52 -47.00 8.66 -56.91
CA ALA A 52 -46.35 7.35 -57.00
C ALA A 52 -46.76 6.43 -55.84
N ALA A 53 -46.67 5.10 -56.00
CA ALA A 53 -46.95 4.08 -54.99
C ALA A 53 -45.96 2.91 -55.06
N LEU A 54 -45.75 2.21 -53.95
CA LEU A 54 -44.84 1.08 -53.83
C LEU A 54 -45.51 -0.09 -53.11
N SER A 55 -45.29 -1.31 -53.60
CA SER A 55 -45.76 -2.51 -52.90
C SER A 55 -44.75 -3.65 -52.99
N TYR A 56 -44.74 -4.50 -51.96
CA TYR A 56 -43.96 -5.72 -51.91
C TYR A 56 -44.81 -6.87 -51.36
N THR A 57 -44.94 -7.94 -52.14
CA THR A 57 -45.76 -9.10 -51.83
C THR A 57 -44.99 -10.39 -52.03
N ARG A 58 -45.15 -11.34 -51.10
CA ARG A 58 -44.60 -12.70 -51.25
C ARG A 58 -45.54 -13.56 -52.10
N LEU A 59 -44.97 -14.32 -53.03
CA LEU A 59 -45.74 -15.19 -53.91
C LEU A 59 -45.87 -16.59 -53.30
N PRO A 60 -47.05 -17.24 -53.36
CA PRO A 60 -47.29 -18.58 -52.80
C PRO A 60 -46.61 -19.74 -53.57
N HIS A 61 -45.57 -19.49 -54.37
CA HIS A 61 -44.89 -20.53 -55.16
C HIS A 61 -44.01 -21.43 -54.27
N ARG A 62 -43.75 -22.67 -54.69
CA ARG A 62 -42.87 -23.64 -54.00
C ARG A 62 -41.46 -23.10 -53.71
N ASP A 63 -41.03 -22.09 -54.45
CA ASP A 63 -39.69 -21.48 -54.36
C ASP A 63 -39.69 -20.12 -53.64
N GLY A 64 -40.82 -19.67 -53.04
CA GLY A 64 -40.82 -18.54 -52.08
C GLY A 64 -40.39 -17.16 -52.59
N GLY A 65 -40.58 -16.85 -53.88
CA GLY A 65 -40.17 -15.58 -54.50
C GLY A 65 -40.96 -14.34 -54.05
N GLY A 66 -40.35 -13.17 -54.21
CA GLY A 66 -40.93 -11.86 -53.89
C GLY A 66 -41.24 -11.03 -55.15
N LEU A 67 -42.28 -10.20 -55.08
CA LEU A 67 -42.63 -9.25 -56.12
C LEU A 67 -42.63 -7.84 -55.54
N LEU A 68 -41.71 -7.01 -56.01
CA LEU A 68 -41.62 -5.59 -55.67
C LEU A 68 -42.18 -4.78 -56.85
N CYS A 69 -43.13 -3.89 -56.60
CA CYS A 69 -43.75 -3.04 -57.60
C CYS A 69 -43.58 -1.56 -57.26
N SER A 70 -43.33 -0.74 -58.27
CA SER A 70 -43.42 0.71 -58.23
C SER A 70 -44.39 1.21 -59.28
N VAL A 71 -45.33 2.06 -58.87
CA VAL A 71 -46.29 2.71 -59.74
C VAL A 71 -45.99 4.20 -59.72
N ARG A 72 -45.91 4.85 -60.89
CA ARG A 72 -45.70 6.30 -61.01
C ARG A 72 -46.52 6.86 -62.17
N PRO A 73 -46.88 8.16 -62.13
CA PRO A 73 -47.39 8.85 -63.32
C PRO A 73 -46.38 8.71 -64.45
N ASP A 74 -46.85 8.37 -65.65
CA ASP A 74 -46.00 8.34 -66.83
C ASP A 74 -45.86 9.77 -67.39
N GLU A 75 -44.63 10.25 -67.61
CA GLU A 75 -44.42 11.62 -68.12
C GLU A 75 -44.71 11.72 -69.62
N GLU A 76 -44.66 10.60 -70.35
CA GLU A 76 -44.86 10.52 -71.79
C GLU A 76 -46.30 10.16 -72.20
N SER A 77 -47.12 9.66 -71.28
CA SER A 77 -48.53 9.33 -71.54
C SER A 77 -49.46 9.62 -70.36
N ASP A 78 -50.75 9.87 -70.62
CA ASP A 78 -51.79 10.16 -69.60
C ASP A 78 -52.20 8.88 -68.82
N GLY A 79 -51.21 8.08 -68.41
CA GLY A 79 -51.35 6.78 -67.77
C GLY A 79 -50.35 6.58 -66.63
N LEU A 80 -50.25 5.35 -66.13
CA LEU A 80 -49.33 5.01 -65.04
C LEU A 80 -48.25 4.06 -65.54
N ARG A 81 -47.00 4.36 -65.24
CA ARG A 81 -45.90 3.42 -65.39
C ARG A 81 -45.82 2.53 -64.16
N VAL A 82 -45.76 1.23 -64.38
CA VAL A 82 -45.59 0.20 -63.36
C VAL A 82 -44.30 -0.56 -63.62
N ASP A 83 -43.32 -0.38 -62.75
CA ASP A 83 -42.08 -1.12 -62.75
C ASP A 83 -42.16 -2.26 -61.72
N ALA A 84 -41.95 -3.50 -62.14
CA ALA A 84 -42.02 -4.69 -61.30
C ALA A 84 -40.68 -5.44 -61.32
N ARG A 85 -40.16 -5.73 -60.12
CA ARG A 85 -38.96 -6.53 -59.87
C ARG A 85 -39.37 -7.86 -59.26
N TYR A 86 -39.06 -8.95 -59.95
CA TYR A 86 -39.27 -10.31 -59.45
C TYR A 86 -37.96 -10.90 -58.90
N GLU A 87 -38.03 -11.44 -57.69
CA GLU A 87 -36.95 -12.15 -57.02
C GLU A 87 -37.31 -13.64 -56.86
N ALA A 88 -36.54 -14.53 -57.50
CA ALA A 88 -36.67 -15.98 -57.32
C ALA A 88 -36.04 -16.41 -55.98
N GLY A 89 -36.70 -17.29 -55.22
CA GLY A 89 -36.40 -17.46 -53.80
C GLY A 89 -35.32 -18.47 -53.42
N ASP A 90 -34.32 -18.76 -54.27
CA ASP A 90 -33.33 -19.83 -54.01
C ASP A 90 -31.84 -19.43 -54.14
N ALA A 91 -31.49 -18.14 -54.11
CA ALA A 91 -30.09 -17.73 -54.00
C ALA A 91 -29.75 -17.26 -52.58
N ASP A 92 -28.82 -17.99 -51.95
CA ASP A 92 -28.17 -17.69 -50.65
C ASP A 92 -27.13 -16.54 -50.75
N GLY A 93 -27.06 -15.88 -51.91
CA GLY A 93 -26.20 -14.73 -52.18
C GLY A 93 -27.02 -13.45 -52.35
N GLU A 94 -26.65 -12.41 -51.60
CA GLU A 94 -27.00 -10.99 -51.83
C GLU A 94 -28.47 -10.71 -52.21
N ARG A 95 -29.45 -11.27 -51.47
CA ARG A 95 -30.82 -10.71 -51.53
C ARG A 95 -30.76 -9.27 -51.05
N ARG A 96 -30.80 -8.31 -51.99
CA ARG A 96 -31.09 -6.89 -51.73
C ARG A 96 -32.42 -6.85 -50.98
N TRP A 97 -32.51 -6.08 -49.92
CA TRP A 97 -33.78 -6.01 -49.20
C TRP A 97 -34.80 -5.31 -50.10
N PRO A 98 -36.10 -5.62 -49.98
CA PRO A 98 -37.15 -4.88 -50.69
C PRO A 98 -37.00 -3.37 -50.50
N VAL A 99 -36.52 -2.95 -49.32
CA VAL A 99 -36.24 -1.56 -48.98
C VAL A 99 -34.94 -1.00 -49.59
N ASP A 100 -33.97 -1.86 -49.93
CA ASP A 100 -32.70 -1.42 -50.51
C ASP A 100 -32.90 -0.87 -51.92
N ALA A 101 -33.95 -1.27 -52.63
CA ALA A 101 -34.36 -0.61 -53.87
C ALA A 101 -34.65 0.90 -53.70
N PHE A 102 -34.85 1.35 -52.45
CA PHE A 102 -35.15 2.74 -52.08
C PHE A 102 -33.95 3.46 -51.44
N ARG A 103 -32.74 2.85 -51.40
CA ARG A 103 -31.55 3.58 -50.96
C ARG A 103 -31.00 4.42 -52.08
N ARG A 104 -30.51 5.62 -51.73
CA ARG A 104 -29.88 6.53 -52.71
C ARG A 104 -28.70 5.89 -53.46
N SER A 105 -27.87 5.12 -52.74
CA SER A 105 -26.69 4.43 -53.29
C SER A 105 -26.99 3.39 -54.38
N THR A 106 -28.20 2.83 -54.37
CA THR A 106 -28.64 1.81 -55.34
C THR A 106 -29.16 2.45 -56.63
N LEU A 107 -29.73 3.67 -56.57
CA LEU A 107 -30.11 4.41 -57.78
C LEU A 107 -28.90 4.91 -58.56
N ASP A 108 -27.84 5.32 -57.86
CA ASP A 108 -26.60 5.79 -58.49
C ASP A 108 -25.87 4.68 -59.26
N ALA A 109 -26.06 3.41 -58.86
CA ALA A 109 -25.51 2.24 -59.53
C ALA A 109 -26.35 1.79 -60.76
N ASP A 110 -27.66 2.03 -60.75
CA ASP A 110 -28.61 1.54 -61.77
C ASP A 110 -28.81 2.53 -62.95
N GLY A 111 -27.95 3.55 -63.13
CA GLY A 111 -27.89 4.32 -64.39
C GLY A 111 -28.98 5.37 -64.64
N GLY A 112 -29.71 5.82 -63.62
CA GLY A 112 -30.35 7.15 -63.61
C GLY A 112 -31.88 7.25 -63.67
N ALA A 113 -32.61 6.19 -64.07
CA ALA A 113 -34.08 6.18 -64.15
C ALA A 113 -34.81 5.54 -62.94
N GLY A 114 -34.06 5.31 -61.85
CA GLY A 114 -34.27 4.31 -60.80
C GLY A 114 -35.70 3.92 -60.38
N PHE A 115 -35.78 2.69 -59.85
CA PHE A 115 -37.01 1.96 -59.53
C PHE A 115 -37.98 2.65 -58.56
N ALA A 116 -37.51 3.66 -57.80
CA ALA A 116 -38.37 4.46 -56.94
C ALA A 116 -38.17 5.95 -57.21
N PRO A 117 -39.16 6.80 -56.91
CA PRO A 117 -39.02 8.25 -57.01
C PRO A 117 -37.78 8.74 -56.25
N ARG A 118 -37.03 9.69 -56.83
CA ARG A 118 -35.79 10.20 -56.20
C ARG A 118 -36.03 10.79 -54.81
N ASP A 119 -37.20 11.38 -54.60
CA ASP A 119 -37.57 11.98 -53.31
C ASP A 119 -37.91 10.93 -52.25
N TRP A 120 -38.17 9.68 -52.65
CA TRP A 120 -38.48 8.57 -51.75
C TRP A 120 -37.22 7.80 -51.32
N CYS A 121 -36.06 8.26 -51.77
CA CYS A 121 -34.79 7.66 -51.44
C CYS A 121 -34.37 8.02 -50.02
N TRP A 122 -33.98 7.03 -49.23
CA TRP A 122 -33.56 7.26 -47.85
C TRP A 122 -32.07 6.98 -47.64
N ASP A 123 -31.52 7.67 -46.64
CA ASP A 123 -30.26 7.36 -45.99
C ASP A 123 -30.47 7.32 -44.46
N TYR A 124 -29.43 6.94 -43.72
CA TYR A 124 -29.55 6.83 -42.27
C TYR A 124 -29.78 8.18 -41.58
N ALA A 125 -29.24 9.27 -42.12
CA ALA A 125 -29.43 10.61 -41.57
C ALA A 125 -30.91 11.05 -41.68
N LEU A 126 -31.54 10.78 -42.81
CA LEU A 126 -32.96 11.03 -43.04
C LEU A 126 -33.84 10.20 -42.10
N LEU A 127 -33.57 8.91 -41.93
CA LEU A 127 -34.34 8.05 -41.03
C LEU A 127 -34.19 8.44 -39.57
N THR A 128 -32.98 8.84 -39.14
CA THR A 128 -32.76 9.40 -37.80
C THR A 128 -33.56 10.68 -37.58
N LYS A 129 -33.52 11.61 -38.54
CA LYS A 129 -34.32 12.84 -38.46
C LYS A 129 -35.82 12.53 -38.40
N PHE A 130 -36.29 11.65 -39.27
CA PHE A 130 -37.68 11.19 -39.28
C PHE A 130 -38.09 10.56 -37.95
N ALA A 131 -37.24 9.70 -37.37
CA ALA A 131 -37.50 9.08 -36.08
C ALA A 131 -37.62 10.12 -34.95
N SER A 132 -36.76 11.14 -34.98
CA SER A 132 -36.84 12.26 -34.03
C SER A 132 -38.13 13.08 -34.19
N GLU A 133 -38.62 13.29 -35.41
CA GLU A 133 -39.85 14.04 -35.69
C GLU A 133 -41.12 13.28 -35.27
N GLN A 134 -41.15 11.96 -35.48
CA GLN A 134 -42.29 11.12 -35.10
C GLN A 134 -42.33 10.76 -33.60
N GLY A 135 -41.21 10.90 -32.90
CA GLY A 135 -41.11 10.87 -31.45
C GLY A 135 -41.80 9.66 -30.80
N ALA A 136 -42.87 9.91 -30.04
CA ALA A 136 -43.58 8.91 -29.26
C ALA A 136 -44.26 7.80 -30.11
N ARG A 137 -44.43 8.00 -31.43
CA ARG A 137 -45.05 7.01 -32.33
C ARG A 137 -44.10 5.86 -32.72
N ILE A 138 -42.78 6.04 -32.57
CA ILE A 138 -41.79 5.05 -33.02
C ILE A 138 -41.87 3.73 -32.26
N ALA A 139 -41.86 3.76 -30.92
CA ALA A 139 -41.84 2.54 -30.12
C ALA A 139 -43.14 1.70 -30.27
N PRO A 140 -44.35 2.29 -30.24
CA PRO A 140 -45.59 1.56 -30.50
C PRO A 140 -45.62 0.92 -31.90
N PHE A 141 -45.16 1.64 -32.92
CA PHE A 141 -45.09 1.12 -34.29
C PHE A 141 -44.13 -0.08 -34.39
N LEU A 142 -42.91 0.07 -33.88
CA LEU A 142 -41.92 -1.02 -33.89
C LEU A 142 -42.39 -2.24 -33.08
N ALA A 143 -43.10 -2.05 -31.98
CA ALA A 143 -43.67 -3.14 -31.19
C ALA A 143 -44.68 -3.96 -32.00
N ASP A 144 -45.55 -3.28 -32.77
CA ASP A 144 -46.51 -3.93 -33.65
C ASP A 144 -45.82 -4.58 -34.86
N VAL A 145 -44.80 -3.95 -35.43
CA VAL A 145 -43.97 -4.53 -36.51
C VAL A 145 -43.31 -5.83 -36.06
N ARG A 146 -42.75 -5.87 -34.85
CA ARG A 146 -42.22 -7.11 -34.26
C ARG A 146 -43.31 -8.17 -34.12
N ALA A 147 -44.50 -7.76 -33.67
CA ALA A 147 -45.62 -8.68 -33.44
C ALA A 147 -46.09 -9.38 -34.72
N LEU A 148 -45.89 -8.80 -35.91
CA LEU A 148 -46.16 -9.46 -37.20
C LEU A 148 -45.46 -10.82 -37.37
N PHE A 149 -44.36 -11.04 -36.64
CA PHE A 149 -43.55 -12.26 -36.70
C PHE A 149 -43.64 -13.11 -35.42
N ALA A 150 -44.52 -12.76 -34.48
CA ALA A 150 -44.77 -13.58 -33.29
C ALA A 150 -45.57 -14.85 -33.63
N ASP A 151 -45.68 -15.78 -32.70
CA ASP A 151 -46.58 -16.94 -32.79
C ASP A 151 -47.63 -16.88 -31.67
N PRO A 152 -48.94 -16.72 -31.99
CA PRO A 152 -49.49 -16.49 -33.33
C PRO A 152 -49.11 -15.10 -33.90
N ALA A 153 -49.09 -14.98 -35.23
CA ALA A 153 -48.74 -13.75 -35.91
C ALA A 153 -49.67 -12.59 -35.53
N GLY A 154 -49.09 -11.40 -35.37
CA GLY A 154 -49.80 -10.17 -35.12
C GLY A 154 -50.72 -9.76 -36.27
N ARG A 155 -51.59 -8.79 -35.99
CA ARG A 155 -52.54 -8.24 -36.97
C ARG A 155 -51.83 -7.33 -37.97
N GLN A 156 -52.44 -7.16 -39.14
CA GLN A 156 -51.97 -6.19 -40.14
C GLN A 156 -51.92 -4.77 -39.58
N ILE A 157 -50.93 -4.03 -40.02
CA ILE A 157 -50.66 -2.66 -39.58
C ILE A 157 -51.17 -1.69 -40.65
N VAL A 158 -51.99 -0.73 -40.25
CA VAL A 158 -52.47 0.35 -41.11
C VAL A 158 -51.77 1.64 -40.71
N LEU A 159 -51.06 2.27 -41.65
CA LEU A 159 -50.39 3.56 -41.50
C LEU A 159 -51.25 4.63 -42.18
N ALA A 160 -51.91 5.49 -41.40
CA ALA A 160 -52.68 6.59 -41.94
C ALA A 160 -51.85 7.87 -41.94
N GLU A 161 -51.40 8.33 -43.11
CA GLU A 161 -50.50 9.47 -43.26
C GLU A 161 -50.96 10.41 -44.37
N ARG A 162 -50.44 11.65 -44.37
CA ARG A 162 -50.83 12.68 -45.36
C ARG A 162 -50.38 12.35 -46.78
N ASP A 163 -49.24 11.67 -46.88
CA ASP A 163 -48.57 11.37 -48.13
C ASP A 163 -47.92 9.99 -48.06
N GLN A 164 -47.75 9.38 -49.24
CA GLN A 164 -47.19 8.04 -49.38
C GLN A 164 -45.68 7.99 -49.08
N GLU A 165 -44.98 9.12 -49.18
CA GLU A 165 -43.56 9.24 -48.87
C GLU A 165 -43.32 9.01 -47.37
N THR A 166 -44.18 9.57 -46.52
CA THR A 166 -44.16 9.36 -45.07
C THR A 166 -44.40 7.89 -44.72
N VAL A 167 -45.32 7.21 -45.42
CA VAL A 167 -45.52 5.76 -45.28
C VAL A 167 -44.27 4.98 -45.69
N ALA A 168 -43.63 5.35 -46.81
CA ALA A 168 -42.40 4.73 -47.26
C ALA A 168 -41.26 4.89 -46.23
N ARG A 169 -41.14 6.05 -45.58
CA ARG A 169 -40.17 6.30 -44.50
C ARG A 169 -40.43 5.43 -43.26
N TRP A 170 -41.69 5.22 -42.87
CA TRP A 170 -42.05 4.28 -41.81
C TRP A 170 -41.63 2.84 -42.12
N ILE A 171 -41.89 2.38 -43.35
CA ILE A 171 -41.49 1.06 -43.82
C ILE A 171 -39.96 0.93 -43.84
N ALA A 172 -39.26 1.97 -44.30
CA ALA A 172 -37.80 2.00 -44.32
C ALA A 172 -37.20 1.93 -42.91
N LEU A 173 -37.77 2.69 -41.96
CA LEU A 173 -37.40 2.65 -40.55
C LEU A 173 -37.64 1.26 -39.94
N ALA A 174 -38.78 0.61 -40.23
CA ALA A 174 -39.06 -0.76 -39.80
C ALA A 174 -37.99 -1.74 -40.31
N CYS A 175 -37.70 -1.72 -41.62
CA CYS A 175 -36.69 -2.60 -42.22
C CYS A 175 -35.27 -2.36 -41.68
N ALA A 176 -34.91 -1.11 -41.40
CA ALA A 176 -33.62 -0.75 -40.81
C ALA A 176 -33.51 -1.15 -39.33
N SER A 177 -34.64 -1.32 -38.64
CA SER A 177 -34.68 -1.73 -37.24
C SER A 177 -34.71 -3.24 -37.03
N LEU A 178 -35.39 -3.96 -37.94
CA LEU A 178 -35.57 -5.40 -37.84
C LEU A 178 -34.27 -6.19 -38.07
N PRO A 179 -34.14 -7.38 -37.46
CA PRO A 179 -33.17 -8.39 -37.88
C PRO A 179 -33.28 -8.68 -39.38
N VAL A 180 -32.18 -9.03 -40.06
CA VAL A 180 -32.14 -9.09 -41.54
C VAL A 180 -33.18 -10.07 -42.10
N THR A 181 -33.27 -11.26 -41.51
CA THR A 181 -34.31 -12.27 -41.84
C THR A 181 -35.73 -11.71 -41.79
N HIS A 182 -36.05 -10.91 -40.77
CA HIS A 182 -37.39 -10.36 -40.55
C HIS A 182 -37.65 -9.17 -41.48
N ALA A 183 -36.65 -8.31 -41.68
CA ALA A 183 -36.72 -7.22 -42.66
C ALA A 183 -36.98 -7.75 -44.09
N ARG A 184 -36.36 -8.87 -44.47
CA ARG A 184 -36.60 -9.56 -45.75
C ARG A 184 -37.96 -10.26 -45.83
N ALA A 185 -38.61 -10.49 -44.71
CA ALA A 185 -39.92 -11.12 -44.63
C ALA A 185 -41.10 -10.15 -44.61
N LEU A 186 -40.82 -8.88 -44.35
CA LEU A 186 -41.83 -7.84 -44.31
C LEU A 186 -42.48 -7.64 -45.68
N THR A 187 -43.81 -7.60 -45.74
CA THR A 187 -44.60 -7.26 -46.93
C THR A 187 -45.38 -5.97 -46.69
N PHE A 188 -45.48 -5.12 -47.69
CA PHE A 188 -46.06 -3.78 -47.50
C PHE A 188 -46.68 -3.20 -48.78
N THR A 189 -47.54 -2.20 -48.62
CA THR A 189 -47.93 -1.26 -49.68
C THR A 189 -47.98 0.15 -49.11
N THR A 190 -47.46 1.15 -49.83
CA THR A 190 -47.50 2.57 -49.39
C THR A 190 -48.86 3.21 -49.61
N HIS A 191 -49.71 2.57 -50.40
CA HIS A 191 -51.08 2.99 -50.65
C HIS A 191 -52.00 1.78 -50.81
N CYS A 192 -53.16 1.85 -50.16
CA CYS A 192 -54.19 0.84 -50.19
C CYS A 192 -55.56 1.51 -50.13
N ALA A 193 -56.42 1.20 -51.10
CA ALA A 193 -57.80 1.69 -51.13
C ALA A 193 -58.79 0.79 -50.37
N ASP A 194 -58.40 -0.43 -50.02
CA ASP A 194 -59.21 -1.35 -49.22
C ASP A 194 -58.31 -2.25 -48.37
N PRO A 195 -58.08 -1.87 -47.09
CA PRO A 195 -57.25 -2.65 -46.18
C PRO A 195 -57.74 -4.08 -45.94
N GLY A 196 -59.04 -4.36 -46.08
CA GLY A 196 -59.63 -5.68 -45.81
C GLY A 196 -59.30 -6.74 -46.85
N LEU A 197 -58.93 -6.33 -48.06
CA LEU A 197 -58.59 -7.23 -49.18
C LEU A 197 -57.10 -7.32 -49.46
N ALA A 198 -56.28 -6.46 -48.83
CA ALA A 198 -54.86 -6.39 -49.09
C ALA A 198 -54.10 -7.53 -48.39
N PRO A 199 -53.26 -8.31 -49.11
CA PRO A 199 -52.53 -9.44 -48.53
C PRO A 199 -51.24 -9.04 -47.77
N GLN A 200 -50.83 -7.77 -47.83
CA GLN A 200 -49.57 -7.30 -47.23
C GLN A 200 -49.71 -7.05 -45.72
N GLN A 201 -48.58 -7.08 -44.99
CA GLN A 201 -48.58 -6.88 -43.54
C GLN A 201 -48.71 -5.42 -43.10
N ILE A 202 -48.11 -4.49 -43.86
CA ILE A 202 -48.17 -3.05 -43.60
C ILE A 202 -48.89 -2.35 -44.77
N LEU A 203 -49.92 -1.58 -44.46
CA LEU A 203 -50.83 -0.96 -45.42
C LEU A 203 -50.86 0.55 -45.21
N GLY A 204 -50.41 1.33 -46.18
CA GLY A 204 -50.55 2.78 -46.18
C GLY A 204 -51.93 3.23 -46.64
N ILE A 205 -52.53 4.19 -45.95
CA ILE A 205 -53.76 4.85 -46.37
C ILE A 205 -53.59 6.36 -46.35
N GLY A 206 -54.21 7.04 -47.32
CA GLY A 206 -54.20 8.51 -47.44
C GLY A 206 -55.42 9.17 -46.79
N PRO A 207 -55.47 10.51 -46.78
CA PRO A 207 -56.60 11.27 -46.21
C PRO A 207 -57.91 11.12 -47.01
N ASP A 208 -57.83 10.73 -48.28
CA ASP A 208 -58.96 10.65 -49.20
C ASP A 208 -59.65 9.28 -49.21
N LEU A 209 -59.25 8.36 -48.33
CA LEU A 209 -59.86 7.04 -48.24
C LEU A 209 -61.33 7.17 -47.83
N ASP A 210 -62.23 6.57 -48.62
CA ASP A 210 -63.66 6.57 -48.35
C ASP A 210 -63.97 5.87 -47.02
N THR A 211 -64.64 6.59 -46.12
CA THR A 211 -65.05 6.11 -44.80
C THR A 211 -65.99 4.91 -44.86
N GLU A 212 -66.66 4.67 -46.00
CA GLU A 212 -67.51 3.49 -46.18
C GLU A 212 -66.71 2.18 -46.34
N VAL A 213 -65.46 2.25 -46.81
CA VAL A 213 -64.60 1.07 -47.04
C VAL A 213 -63.77 0.74 -45.80
N PHE A 214 -63.25 1.76 -45.12
CA PHE A 214 -62.49 1.61 -43.89
C PHE A 214 -62.67 2.86 -43.01
N ASP A 215 -63.31 2.69 -41.85
CA ASP A 215 -63.46 3.75 -40.87
C ASP A 215 -62.34 3.72 -39.83
N ARG A 216 -61.43 4.70 -39.90
CA ARG A 216 -60.33 4.88 -38.94
C ARG A 216 -60.79 5.30 -37.53
N TYR A 217 -62.06 5.65 -37.37
CA TYR A 217 -62.70 5.96 -36.09
C TYR A 217 -63.56 4.81 -35.55
N ASP A 218 -63.72 3.70 -36.30
CA ASP A 218 -64.43 2.52 -35.78
C ASP A 218 -63.57 1.81 -34.73
N ASP A 219 -64.09 1.79 -33.49
CA ASP A 219 -63.46 1.12 -32.36
C ASP A 219 -63.17 -0.36 -32.65
N ASN A 220 -64.03 -1.04 -33.42
CA ASN A 220 -63.83 -2.46 -33.72
C ASN A 220 -62.70 -2.68 -34.73
N ALA A 221 -62.63 -1.89 -35.80
CA ALA A 221 -61.52 -1.90 -36.74
C ALA A 221 -60.18 -1.60 -36.04
N VAL A 222 -60.14 -0.55 -35.21
CA VAL A 222 -58.93 -0.08 -34.52
C VAL A 222 -58.50 -0.98 -33.36
N SER A 223 -59.46 -1.62 -32.66
CA SER A 223 -59.18 -2.42 -31.47
C SER A 223 -59.05 -3.91 -31.76
N HIS A 224 -59.72 -4.45 -32.78
CA HIS A 224 -59.85 -5.89 -33.03
C HIS A 224 -59.33 -6.35 -34.40
N LEU A 225 -59.57 -5.64 -35.49
CA LEU A 225 -59.17 -6.10 -36.84
C LEU A 225 -57.74 -5.72 -37.21
N PHE A 226 -57.36 -4.46 -37.02
CA PHE A 226 -56.07 -3.91 -37.45
C PHE A 226 -55.26 -3.32 -36.28
N ARG A 227 -53.99 -2.98 -36.56
CA ARG A 227 -53.17 -2.09 -35.75
C ARG A 227 -52.99 -0.77 -36.49
N VAL A 228 -53.77 0.24 -36.12
CA VAL A 228 -53.81 1.53 -36.81
C VAL A 228 -52.85 2.51 -36.15
N HIS A 229 -51.90 3.04 -36.91
CA HIS A 229 -51.03 4.14 -36.51
C HIS A 229 -51.43 5.38 -37.29
N ASP A 230 -52.18 6.27 -36.66
CA ASP A 230 -52.82 7.41 -37.32
C ASP A 230 -51.98 8.70 -37.14
N GLY A 231 -51.46 9.23 -38.24
CA GLY A 231 -50.78 10.53 -38.36
C GLY A 231 -51.69 11.64 -38.90
N LEU A 232 -52.95 11.31 -39.20
CA LEU A 232 -54.00 12.20 -39.69
C LEU A 232 -54.93 12.71 -38.56
N GLY A 233 -54.58 12.46 -37.29
CA GLY A 233 -55.30 12.94 -36.11
C GLY A 233 -56.47 12.06 -35.63
N GLY A 234 -56.53 10.80 -36.04
CA GLY A 234 -57.49 9.80 -35.55
C GLY A 234 -57.06 9.13 -34.23
N PRO A 235 -57.90 8.25 -33.65
CA PRO A 235 -57.67 7.66 -32.33
C PRO A 235 -56.45 6.72 -32.31
N GLY A 236 -56.20 5.99 -33.40
CA GLY A 236 -55.14 4.98 -33.47
C GLY A 236 -55.33 3.82 -32.50
N SER A 237 -54.59 2.75 -32.70
CA SER A 237 -54.63 1.61 -31.78
C SER A 237 -53.86 1.92 -30.50
N PRO A 238 -54.31 1.43 -29.33
CA PRO A 238 -53.64 1.69 -28.06
C PRO A 238 -52.20 1.12 -28.08
N PRO A 239 -51.20 1.86 -27.57
CA PRO A 239 -49.81 1.45 -27.61
C PRO A 239 -49.58 0.18 -26.79
N ARG A 240 -48.68 -0.68 -27.28
CA ARG A 240 -48.25 -1.89 -26.59
C ARG A 240 -46.75 -1.76 -26.31
N PRO A 241 -46.34 -1.40 -25.08
CA PRO A 241 -44.93 -1.25 -24.77
C PRO A 241 -44.24 -2.60 -24.95
N HIS A 242 -43.08 -2.57 -25.60
CA HIS A 242 -42.25 -3.75 -25.77
C HIS A 242 -40.78 -3.36 -25.56
N PRO A 243 -40.04 -4.05 -24.68
CA PRO A 243 -38.67 -3.67 -24.33
C PRO A 243 -37.72 -3.47 -25.51
N TRP A 244 -37.77 -4.37 -26.51
CA TRP A 244 -36.98 -4.24 -27.74
C TRP A 244 -37.37 -2.98 -28.55
N ALA A 245 -38.66 -2.67 -28.66
CA ALA A 245 -39.13 -1.56 -29.48
C ALA A 245 -38.80 -0.20 -28.83
N GLU A 246 -38.88 -0.12 -27.51
CA GLU A 246 -38.49 1.06 -26.72
C GLU A 246 -36.98 1.32 -26.83
N LEU A 247 -36.15 0.28 -26.74
CA LEU A 247 -34.70 0.38 -26.97
C LEU A 247 -34.38 0.76 -28.42
N ALA A 248 -35.09 0.19 -29.40
CA ALA A 248 -34.89 0.52 -30.79
C ALA A 248 -35.26 1.99 -31.09
N ALA A 249 -36.37 2.46 -30.53
CA ALA A 249 -36.78 3.86 -30.60
C ALA A 249 -35.80 4.80 -29.90
N LEU A 250 -35.24 4.38 -28.75
CA LEU A 250 -34.18 5.11 -28.07
C LEU A 250 -32.95 5.28 -28.96
N LEU A 251 -32.44 4.18 -29.52
CA LEU A 251 -31.26 4.20 -30.40
C LEU A 251 -31.49 5.11 -31.60
N TRP A 252 -32.67 5.08 -32.23
CA TRP A 252 -32.99 6.00 -33.31
C TRP A 252 -32.94 7.47 -32.91
N ARG A 253 -33.45 7.82 -31.73
CA ARG A 253 -33.38 9.19 -31.19
C ARG A 253 -31.94 9.64 -30.93
N GLU A 254 -31.08 8.71 -30.55
CA GLU A 254 -29.64 8.93 -30.37
C GLU A 254 -28.85 8.89 -31.70
N GLY A 255 -29.53 8.72 -32.84
CA GLY A 255 -28.89 8.64 -34.15
C GLY A 255 -28.12 7.35 -34.41
N VAL A 256 -28.43 6.28 -33.66
CA VAL A 256 -27.83 4.96 -33.80
C VAL A 256 -28.84 3.98 -34.38
N ILE A 257 -28.42 3.23 -35.39
CA ILE A 257 -29.27 2.22 -36.01
C ILE A 257 -29.42 1.04 -35.04
N PRO A 258 -30.65 0.62 -34.68
CA PRO A 258 -30.91 -0.36 -33.63
C PRO A 258 -30.74 -1.80 -34.08
N ARG A 259 -29.81 -2.06 -34.99
CA ARG A 259 -29.66 -3.36 -35.62
C ARG A 259 -28.54 -4.16 -34.99
N THR A 260 -28.78 -5.46 -34.84
CA THR A 260 -27.83 -6.45 -34.32
C THR A 260 -27.38 -7.40 -35.43
N ASP A 261 -26.18 -7.93 -35.32
CA ASP A 261 -25.61 -8.85 -36.31
C ASP A 261 -26.20 -10.26 -36.14
N GLU A 262 -26.56 -10.92 -37.24
CA GLU A 262 -27.25 -12.22 -37.22
C GLU A 262 -26.38 -13.38 -36.69
N HIS A 263 -25.08 -13.18 -36.54
CA HIS A 263 -24.13 -14.19 -36.04
C HIS A 263 -24.17 -14.35 -34.52
N GLU A 264 -24.90 -13.49 -33.80
CA GLU A 264 -25.18 -13.63 -32.38
C GLU A 264 -26.33 -14.64 -32.20
N GLY A 265 -26.03 -15.95 -32.26
CA GLY A 265 -27.05 -17.00 -32.08
C GLY A 265 -27.92 -16.76 -30.83
N GLY A 266 -29.24 -16.72 -31.00
CA GLY A 266 -30.18 -16.42 -29.90
C GLY A 266 -31.55 -15.90 -30.36
N ASP A 267 -32.29 -15.29 -29.44
CA ASP A 267 -33.55 -14.58 -29.73
C ASP A 267 -33.26 -13.32 -30.59
N PRO A 268 -33.80 -13.21 -31.82
CA PRO A 268 -33.56 -12.06 -32.70
C PRO A 268 -33.99 -10.71 -32.11
N PHE A 269 -34.87 -10.72 -31.10
CA PHE A 269 -35.37 -9.52 -30.43
C PHE A 269 -34.82 -9.37 -29.01
N ALA A 270 -33.69 -10.02 -28.71
CA ALA A 270 -33.01 -9.88 -27.43
C ALA A 270 -32.68 -8.41 -27.12
N VAL A 271 -33.02 -7.98 -25.90
CA VAL A 271 -32.82 -6.60 -25.44
C VAL A 271 -31.37 -6.26 -25.09
N LEU A 272 -30.57 -7.26 -24.71
CA LEU A 272 -29.22 -7.04 -24.18
C LEU A 272 -28.25 -6.50 -25.24
N PRO A 273 -28.19 -7.03 -26.48
CA PRO A 273 -27.36 -6.44 -27.53
C PRO A 273 -27.72 -4.98 -27.84
N LEU A 274 -29.01 -4.63 -27.84
CA LEU A 274 -29.45 -3.25 -28.04
C LEU A 274 -29.06 -2.35 -26.87
N ALA A 275 -29.22 -2.84 -25.63
CA ALA A 275 -28.78 -2.10 -24.44
C ALA A 275 -27.27 -1.82 -24.47
N ARG A 276 -26.44 -2.77 -24.92
CA ARG A 276 -24.99 -2.57 -25.10
C ARG A 276 -24.68 -1.50 -26.15
N ARG A 277 -25.37 -1.51 -27.29
CA ARG A 277 -25.23 -0.46 -28.31
C ARG A 277 -25.64 0.91 -27.79
N ALA A 278 -26.70 0.98 -26.99
CA ALA A 278 -27.14 2.23 -26.35
C ALA A 278 -26.07 2.78 -25.40
N LEU A 279 -25.44 1.91 -24.60
CA LEU A 279 -24.31 2.31 -23.75
C LEU A 279 -23.10 2.79 -24.55
N ALA A 280 -22.75 2.11 -25.65
CA ALA A 280 -21.65 2.52 -26.52
C ALA A 280 -21.91 3.90 -27.15
N ALA A 281 -23.17 4.22 -27.41
CA ALA A 281 -23.65 5.54 -27.84
C ALA A 281 -23.69 6.59 -26.71
N ARG A 282 -23.27 6.23 -25.48
CA ARG A 282 -23.24 7.07 -24.27
C ARG A 282 -24.61 7.52 -23.77
N SER A 283 -25.68 6.76 -24.03
CA SER A 283 -27.04 7.10 -23.64
C SER A 283 -27.42 6.61 -22.23
N GLY A 284 -26.52 6.73 -21.24
CA GLY A 284 -26.71 6.16 -19.89
C GLY A 284 -27.91 6.72 -19.13
N GLN A 285 -28.07 8.05 -19.15
CA GLN A 285 -29.26 8.73 -18.62
C GLN A 285 -30.53 8.27 -19.36
N ALA A 286 -30.46 8.18 -20.69
CA ALA A 286 -31.61 7.83 -21.50
C ALA A 286 -32.06 6.36 -21.30
N LEU A 287 -31.14 5.46 -20.92
CA LEU A 287 -31.48 4.12 -20.46
C LEU A 287 -32.24 4.16 -19.12
N ALA A 288 -31.82 5.00 -18.18
CA ALA A 288 -32.47 5.15 -16.88
C ALA A 288 -33.88 5.80 -16.97
N ASP A 289 -34.12 6.59 -18.03
CA ASP A 289 -35.41 7.22 -18.32
C ASP A 289 -36.39 6.29 -19.04
N LEU A 290 -35.97 5.05 -19.39
CA LEU A 290 -36.87 4.05 -19.97
C LEU A 290 -37.98 3.63 -18.98
N PRO A 291 -39.14 3.17 -19.49
CA PRO A 291 -40.19 2.60 -18.67
C PRO A 291 -39.67 1.46 -17.76
N GLU A 292 -40.21 1.36 -16.54
CA GLU A 292 -39.74 0.44 -15.50
C GLU A 292 -39.79 -1.04 -15.92
N ASP A 293 -40.79 -1.42 -16.72
CA ASP A 293 -40.93 -2.76 -17.30
C ASP A 293 -39.83 -3.09 -18.31
N VAL A 294 -39.40 -2.10 -19.10
CA VAL A 294 -38.28 -2.22 -20.05
C VAL A 294 -36.96 -2.37 -19.31
N LEU A 295 -36.72 -1.52 -18.31
CA LEU A 295 -35.54 -1.62 -17.44
C LEU A 295 -35.46 -2.98 -16.76
N ARG A 296 -36.59 -3.47 -16.24
CA ARG A 296 -36.67 -4.81 -15.64
C ARG A 296 -36.34 -5.91 -16.63
N ALA A 297 -36.79 -5.81 -17.88
CA ALA A 297 -36.47 -6.78 -18.92
C ALA A 297 -34.97 -6.77 -19.26
N ILE A 298 -34.35 -5.60 -19.37
CA ILE A 298 -32.90 -5.43 -19.60
C ILE A 298 -32.11 -6.05 -18.45
N LEU A 299 -32.41 -5.68 -17.20
CA LEU A 299 -31.74 -6.20 -16.01
C LEU A 299 -31.92 -7.73 -15.89
N SER A 300 -33.11 -8.25 -16.17
CA SER A 300 -33.36 -9.69 -16.16
C SER A 300 -32.54 -10.44 -17.21
N ALA A 301 -32.39 -9.87 -18.41
CA ALA A 301 -31.54 -10.44 -19.45
C ALA A 301 -30.05 -10.38 -19.07
N ALA A 302 -29.60 -9.26 -18.49
CA ALA A 302 -28.24 -9.07 -18.01
C ALA A 302 -27.88 -10.03 -16.87
N ILE A 303 -28.79 -10.25 -15.91
CA ILE A 303 -28.62 -11.20 -14.80
C ILE A 303 -28.50 -12.62 -15.36
N ARG A 304 -29.40 -13.03 -16.26
CA ARG A 304 -29.34 -14.36 -16.90
C ARG A 304 -28.03 -14.56 -17.65
N ALA A 305 -27.55 -13.54 -18.37
CA ALA A 305 -26.26 -13.60 -19.04
C ALA A 305 -25.10 -13.77 -18.04
N ALA A 306 -25.11 -13.04 -16.93
CA ALA A 306 -24.10 -13.18 -15.87
C ALA A 306 -24.11 -14.56 -15.18
N GLU A 307 -25.29 -15.21 -15.10
CA GLU A 307 -25.46 -16.52 -14.46
C GLU A 307 -25.18 -17.72 -15.38
N ALA A 308 -25.25 -17.55 -16.70
CA ALA A 308 -25.20 -18.64 -17.68
C ALA A 308 -23.84 -19.33 -17.82
N GLY A 309 -22.75 -18.77 -17.31
CA GLY A 309 -21.43 -19.39 -17.38
C GLY A 309 -20.26 -18.40 -17.24
N PRO A 310 -19.02 -18.86 -17.49
CA PRO A 310 -17.86 -17.98 -17.50
C PRO A 310 -18.03 -16.95 -18.61
N LEU A 311 -18.05 -15.68 -18.21
CA LEU A 311 -18.17 -14.56 -19.13
C LEU A 311 -16.84 -14.33 -19.84
N ASP A 312 -16.89 -14.05 -21.14
CA ASP A 312 -15.75 -13.44 -21.81
C ASP A 312 -15.49 -12.03 -21.26
N THR A 313 -14.26 -11.52 -21.43
CA THR A 313 -13.84 -10.23 -20.85
C THR A 313 -14.67 -9.05 -21.37
N GLY A 314 -15.10 -9.08 -22.64
CA GLY A 314 -15.90 -8.01 -23.24
C GLY A 314 -17.30 -7.98 -22.65
N THR A 315 -17.98 -9.12 -22.61
CA THR A 315 -19.30 -9.28 -22.01
C THR A 315 -19.30 -8.91 -20.53
N ALA A 316 -18.27 -9.32 -19.77
CA ALA A 316 -18.16 -8.96 -18.36
C ALA A 316 -18.02 -7.45 -18.14
N GLN A 317 -17.29 -6.76 -19.02
CA GLN A 317 -17.14 -5.31 -18.98
C GLN A 317 -18.44 -4.60 -19.36
N ASP A 318 -19.11 -5.04 -20.42
CA ASP A 318 -20.38 -4.48 -20.87
C ASP A 318 -21.46 -4.55 -19.77
N LEU A 319 -21.58 -5.71 -19.10
CA LEU A 319 -22.55 -5.90 -18.02
C LEU A 319 -22.21 -5.04 -16.79
N ALA A 320 -20.92 -4.86 -16.49
CA ALA A 320 -20.47 -3.94 -15.43
C ALA A 320 -20.78 -2.48 -15.79
N ASP A 321 -20.68 -2.10 -17.06
CA ASP A 321 -21.02 -0.76 -17.55
C ASP A 321 -22.52 -0.49 -17.47
N ILE A 322 -23.36 -1.47 -17.85
CA ILE A 322 -24.83 -1.42 -17.62
C ILE A 322 -25.11 -1.16 -16.14
N ALA A 323 -24.49 -1.94 -15.25
CA ALA A 323 -24.71 -1.81 -13.81
C ALA A 323 -24.31 -0.40 -13.32
N ARG A 324 -23.11 0.08 -13.68
CA ARG A 324 -22.60 1.37 -13.23
C ARG A 324 -23.47 2.55 -13.70
N GLN A 325 -23.85 2.58 -14.97
CA GLN A 325 -24.64 3.68 -15.51
C GLN A 325 -26.06 3.71 -14.92
N LEU A 326 -26.70 2.55 -14.75
CA LEU A 326 -28.02 2.49 -14.11
C LEU A 326 -27.96 2.82 -12.62
N ALA A 327 -26.89 2.45 -11.92
CA ALA A 327 -26.76 2.69 -10.48
C ALA A 327 -26.69 4.19 -10.13
N ALA A 328 -26.26 5.05 -11.06
CA ALA A 328 -26.26 6.50 -10.87
C ALA A 328 -27.66 7.10 -10.65
N HIS A 329 -28.69 6.44 -11.19
CA HIS A 329 -30.08 6.92 -11.14
C HIS A 329 -31.00 5.99 -10.33
N ARG A 330 -30.72 4.68 -10.34
CA ARG A 330 -31.54 3.62 -9.73
C ARG A 330 -30.65 2.59 -9.01
N PRO A 331 -29.98 2.96 -7.90
CA PRO A 331 -29.01 2.11 -7.22
C PRO A 331 -29.60 0.78 -6.71
N ASP A 332 -30.85 0.79 -6.25
CA ASP A 332 -31.51 -0.40 -5.70
C ASP A 332 -31.84 -1.45 -6.76
N ALA A 333 -32.22 -1.02 -7.97
CA ALA A 333 -32.63 -1.90 -9.06
C ALA A 333 -31.45 -2.74 -9.62
N VAL A 334 -30.23 -2.22 -9.49
CA VAL A 334 -29.01 -2.83 -10.06
C VAL A 334 -28.39 -3.89 -9.14
N GLN A 335 -28.71 -3.89 -7.83
CA GLN A 335 -28.09 -4.81 -6.86
C GLN A 335 -28.15 -6.30 -7.26
N PRO A 336 -29.25 -6.83 -7.84
CA PRO A 336 -29.28 -8.22 -8.30
C PRO A 336 -28.28 -8.51 -9.43
N LEU A 337 -28.08 -7.57 -10.36
CA LEU A 337 -27.08 -7.69 -11.43
C LEU A 337 -25.66 -7.62 -10.87
N ALA A 338 -25.39 -6.68 -9.96
CA ALA A 338 -24.10 -6.56 -9.30
C ALA A 338 -23.76 -7.84 -8.51
N ALA A 339 -24.74 -8.43 -7.82
CA ALA A 339 -24.59 -9.71 -7.13
C ALA A 339 -24.27 -10.87 -8.10
N ALA A 340 -24.98 -10.95 -9.23
CA ALA A 340 -24.73 -11.98 -10.25
C ALA A 340 -23.31 -11.87 -10.84
N LEU A 341 -22.84 -10.65 -11.12
CA LEU A 341 -21.48 -10.39 -11.61
C LEU A 341 -20.41 -10.75 -10.57
N LEU A 342 -20.63 -10.42 -9.28
CA LEU A 342 -19.74 -10.83 -8.19
C LEU A 342 -19.64 -12.36 -8.10
N ARG A 343 -20.77 -13.07 -8.15
CA ARG A 343 -20.79 -14.54 -8.13
C ARG A 343 -20.09 -15.13 -9.34
N SER A 344 -20.29 -14.56 -10.53
CA SER A 344 -19.63 -15.01 -11.75
C SER A 344 -18.11 -14.86 -11.66
N ARG A 345 -17.61 -13.69 -11.21
CA ARG A 345 -16.17 -13.45 -10.98
C ARG A 345 -15.60 -14.38 -9.91
N ALA A 346 -16.33 -14.62 -8.82
CA ALA A 346 -15.91 -15.55 -7.76
C ALA A 346 -15.82 -17.00 -8.25
N LYS A 347 -16.78 -17.44 -9.09
CA LYS A 347 -16.78 -18.79 -9.69
C LYS A 347 -15.65 -18.97 -10.72
N ALA A 348 -15.26 -17.90 -11.41
CA ALA A 348 -14.15 -17.92 -12.36
C ALA A 348 -12.76 -17.85 -11.68
N ALA A 349 -12.70 -17.41 -10.42
CA ALA A 349 -11.46 -17.33 -9.67
C ALA A 349 -11.00 -18.70 -9.13
N ASP A 350 -9.68 -18.88 -9.04
CA ASP A 350 -9.08 -19.99 -8.29
C ASP A 350 -9.60 -19.97 -6.83
N PRO A 351 -9.92 -21.13 -6.21
CA PRO A 351 -10.29 -21.22 -4.79
C PRO A 351 -9.41 -20.41 -3.82
N GLN A 352 -8.12 -20.24 -4.12
CA GLN A 352 -7.19 -19.43 -3.30
C GLN A 352 -7.35 -17.91 -3.52
N ASN A 353 -7.90 -17.50 -4.67
CA ASN A 353 -8.03 -16.11 -5.11
C ASN A 353 -9.47 -15.58 -5.07
N VAL A 354 -10.45 -16.38 -4.64
CA VAL A 354 -11.87 -15.96 -4.57
C VAL A 354 -12.06 -14.67 -3.76
N VAL A 355 -11.45 -14.60 -2.56
CA VAL A 355 -11.61 -13.43 -1.67
C VAL A 355 -10.93 -12.17 -2.22
N PRO A 356 -9.66 -12.20 -2.64
CA PRO A 356 -9.05 -11.06 -3.34
C PRO A 356 -9.83 -10.61 -4.58
N THR A 357 -10.35 -11.55 -5.37
CA THR A 357 -11.12 -11.25 -6.58
C THR A 357 -12.44 -10.54 -6.25
N LEU A 358 -13.12 -10.98 -5.20
CA LEU A 358 -14.34 -10.33 -4.72
C LEU A 358 -14.06 -8.90 -4.23
N GLU A 359 -12.97 -8.69 -3.46
CA GLU A 359 -12.60 -7.36 -2.95
C GLU A 359 -12.22 -6.40 -4.08
N ALA A 360 -11.47 -6.87 -5.09
CA ALA A 360 -11.18 -6.08 -6.28
C ALA A 360 -12.47 -5.75 -7.06
N ALA A 361 -13.36 -6.72 -7.23
CA ALA A 361 -14.63 -6.52 -7.92
C ALA A 361 -15.58 -5.56 -7.20
N ARG A 362 -15.48 -5.44 -5.87
CA ARG A 362 -16.25 -4.46 -5.08
C ARG A 362 -15.90 -3.03 -5.44
N ALA A 363 -14.64 -2.76 -5.82
CA ALA A 363 -14.23 -1.42 -6.25
C ALA A 363 -14.82 -1.04 -7.62
N ASP A 364 -15.05 -2.03 -8.48
CA ASP A 364 -15.52 -1.81 -9.86
C ASP A 364 -17.05 -1.80 -10.00
N LEU A 365 -17.76 -2.53 -9.14
CA LEU A 365 -19.20 -2.75 -9.27
C LEU A 365 -19.99 -1.91 -8.25
N PRO A 366 -21.19 -1.41 -8.62
CA PRO A 366 -22.03 -0.60 -7.73
C PRO A 366 -22.77 -1.47 -6.70
N VAL A 367 -22.02 -2.10 -5.80
CA VAL A 367 -22.52 -3.06 -4.80
C VAL A 367 -22.75 -2.34 -3.46
N ASP A 368 -23.96 -2.43 -2.92
CA ASP A 368 -24.25 -1.94 -1.58
C ASP A 368 -23.71 -2.89 -0.50
N ASP A 369 -23.59 -2.38 0.73
CA ASP A 369 -23.05 -3.16 1.85
C ASP A 369 -23.86 -4.43 2.15
N LYS A 370 -25.17 -4.41 1.92
CA LYS A 370 -26.06 -5.55 2.20
C LYS A 370 -25.82 -6.69 1.20
N THR A 371 -25.75 -6.36 -0.09
CA THR A 371 -25.51 -7.29 -1.19
C THR A 371 -24.11 -7.85 -1.09
N TRP A 372 -23.12 -6.99 -0.80
CA TRP A 372 -21.75 -7.41 -0.54
C TRP A 372 -21.67 -8.46 0.56
N ARG A 373 -22.25 -8.19 1.75
CA ARG A 373 -22.25 -9.15 2.86
C ARG A 373 -22.95 -10.45 2.50
N THR A 374 -24.07 -10.37 1.79
CA THR A 374 -24.84 -11.56 1.37
C THR A 374 -23.99 -12.45 0.47
N VAL A 375 -23.46 -11.92 -0.64
CA VAL A 375 -22.62 -12.70 -1.57
C VAL A 375 -21.35 -13.17 -0.88
N ARG A 376 -20.68 -12.31 -0.09
CA ARG A 376 -19.43 -12.68 0.60
C ARG A 376 -19.63 -13.85 1.57
N SER A 377 -20.78 -13.91 2.26
CA SER A 377 -21.10 -14.99 3.20
C SER A 377 -21.26 -16.36 2.54
N GLU A 378 -21.65 -16.39 1.25
CA GLU A 378 -21.74 -17.62 0.45
C GLU A 378 -20.34 -18.26 0.25
N PHE A 379 -19.26 -17.47 0.31
CA PHE A 379 -17.88 -17.91 0.10
C PHE A 379 -17.04 -17.96 1.39
N GLY A 380 -17.69 -18.12 2.55
CA GLY A 380 -17.05 -18.33 3.85
C GLY A 380 -16.97 -17.10 4.76
N PRO A 381 -16.63 -17.27 6.05
CA PRO A 381 -16.58 -16.18 7.01
C PRO A 381 -15.52 -15.12 6.65
N PRO A 382 -15.65 -13.88 7.16
CA PRO A 382 -14.60 -12.87 7.02
C PRO A 382 -13.29 -13.37 7.64
N PRO A 383 -12.13 -13.15 6.99
CA PRO A 383 -10.85 -13.61 7.52
C PRO A 383 -10.53 -13.00 8.89
N GLU A 384 -11.07 -11.81 9.19
CA GLU A 384 -10.96 -11.18 10.52
C GLU A 384 -11.65 -11.97 11.62
N ASP A 385 -12.86 -12.46 11.39
CA ASP A 385 -13.63 -13.20 12.40
C ASP A 385 -13.06 -14.59 12.62
N GLU A 386 -12.61 -15.23 11.55
CA GLU A 386 -11.88 -16.49 11.63
C GLU A 386 -10.58 -16.31 12.42
N LEU A 387 -9.80 -15.26 12.14
CA LEU A 387 -8.59 -14.96 12.88
C LEU A 387 -8.90 -14.63 14.35
N ARG A 388 -9.87 -13.76 14.65
CA ARG A 388 -10.29 -13.45 16.04
C ARG A 388 -10.65 -14.70 16.84
N ARG A 389 -11.31 -15.67 16.22
CA ARG A 389 -11.61 -16.97 16.85
C ARG A 389 -10.32 -17.76 17.13
N LEU A 390 -9.40 -17.79 16.17
CA LEU A 390 -8.14 -18.52 16.26
C LEU A 390 -7.12 -17.87 17.21
N LEU A 391 -7.13 -16.54 17.37
CA LEU A 391 -6.26 -15.77 18.28
C LEU A 391 -6.47 -16.13 19.76
N ARG A 392 -7.60 -16.77 20.10
CA ARG A 392 -7.83 -17.34 21.44
C ARG A 392 -6.93 -18.55 21.74
N GLN A 393 -6.38 -19.17 20.71
CA GLN A 393 -5.48 -20.30 20.79
C GLN A 393 -4.02 -19.85 20.60
N ARG A 394 -3.07 -20.78 20.69
CA ARG A 394 -1.66 -20.48 20.39
C ARG A 394 -1.44 -20.32 18.87
N PRO A 395 -0.37 -19.61 18.44
CA PRO A 395 0.02 -19.57 17.03
C PRO A 395 0.12 -20.98 16.46
N SER A 396 -0.44 -21.20 15.27
CA SER A 396 -0.46 -22.49 14.59
C SER A 396 -0.64 -22.29 13.08
N SER A 397 -0.43 -23.34 12.29
CA SER A 397 -0.66 -23.33 10.84
C SER A 397 -2.10 -22.96 10.46
N ALA A 398 -3.08 -23.10 11.36
CA ALA A 398 -4.45 -22.67 11.13
C ALA A 398 -4.57 -21.14 10.93
N TRP A 399 -3.62 -20.35 11.43
CA TRP A 399 -3.61 -18.89 11.26
C TRP A 399 -3.16 -18.45 9.86
N GLU A 400 -2.50 -19.34 9.11
CA GLU A 400 -1.84 -19.00 7.84
C GLU A 400 -2.82 -18.43 6.80
N LYS A 401 -3.93 -19.14 6.56
CA LYS A 401 -4.95 -18.74 5.58
C LYS A 401 -5.57 -17.37 5.88
N PRO A 402 -6.12 -17.12 7.08
CA PRO A 402 -6.72 -15.82 7.36
C PRO A 402 -5.69 -14.68 7.42
N LEU A 403 -4.46 -14.93 7.90
CA LEU A 403 -3.40 -13.91 7.88
C LEU A 403 -2.98 -13.54 6.45
N ARG A 404 -2.79 -14.52 5.56
CA ARG A 404 -2.44 -14.25 4.15
C ARG A 404 -3.52 -13.44 3.45
N ALA A 405 -4.79 -13.74 3.70
CA ALA A 405 -5.91 -12.97 3.17
C ALA A 405 -5.94 -11.51 3.68
N LEU A 406 -5.65 -11.29 4.98
CA LEU A 406 -5.61 -9.96 5.57
C LEU A 406 -4.41 -9.12 5.10
N LEU A 407 -3.24 -9.73 4.95
CA LEU A 407 -2.03 -9.06 4.44
C LEU A 407 -2.20 -8.61 2.98
N ALA A 408 -2.90 -9.41 2.15
CA ALA A 408 -3.16 -9.07 0.75
C ALA A 408 -4.19 -7.94 0.57
N ALA A 409 -5.13 -7.78 1.51
CA ALA A 409 -6.28 -6.89 1.40
C ALA A 409 -6.08 -5.50 2.08
N GLY A 410 -4.83 -5.05 2.24
CA GLY A 410 -4.45 -3.93 3.12
C GLY A 410 -5.28 -2.64 3.00
N GLY A 411 -5.47 -1.93 4.12
CA GLY A 411 -5.99 -0.55 4.13
C GLY A 411 -7.09 -0.19 5.15
N ASP A 412 -7.68 -1.16 5.86
CA ASP A 412 -8.77 -0.87 6.82
C ASP A 412 -8.26 -0.76 8.28
N PRO A 413 -8.56 0.32 9.02
CA PRO A 413 -8.18 0.46 10.43
C PRO A 413 -8.78 -0.63 11.35
N ALA A 414 -9.96 -1.18 11.06
CA ALA A 414 -10.53 -2.30 11.82
C ALA A 414 -9.72 -3.59 11.60
N ARG A 415 -9.23 -3.82 10.37
CA ARG A 415 -8.28 -4.91 10.03
C ARG A 415 -6.95 -4.74 10.76
N GLY A 416 -6.49 -3.50 10.94
CA GLY A 416 -5.29 -3.16 11.72
C GLY A 416 -5.30 -3.74 13.13
N SER A 417 -6.44 -3.64 13.84
CA SER A 417 -6.54 -4.11 15.23
C SER A 417 -6.33 -5.63 15.40
N VAL A 418 -6.87 -6.44 14.49
CA VAL A 418 -6.75 -7.91 14.56
C VAL A 418 -5.36 -8.36 14.12
N LEU A 419 -4.79 -7.69 13.11
CA LEU A 419 -3.41 -7.91 12.68
C LEU A 419 -2.43 -7.58 13.80
N ASP A 420 -2.63 -6.44 14.48
CA ASP A 420 -1.83 -6.02 15.61
C ASP A 420 -1.88 -7.01 16.79
N GLU A 421 -3.05 -7.58 17.08
CA GLU A 421 -3.17 -8.62 18.10
C GLU A 421 -2.43 -9.90 17.69
N ALA A 422 -2.54 -10.31 16.42
CA ALA A 422 -1.79 -11.45 15.89
C ALA A 422 -0.28 -11.26 15.99
N GLU A 423 0.23 -10.09 15.58
CA GLU A 423 1.64 -9.72 15.68
C GLU A 423 2.13 -9.76 17.13
N SER A 424 1.32 -9.27 18.08
CA SER A 424 1.64 -9.28 19.51
C SER A 424 1.73 -10.69 20.07
N ARG A 425 0.80 -11.57 19.67
CA ARG A 425 0.80 -12.98 20.07
C ARG A 425 2.01 -13.74 19.51
N ILE A 426 2.39 -13.48 18.25
CA ILE A 426 3.57 -14.09 17.63
C ILE A 426 4.85 -13.59 18.33
N ALA A 427 5.00 -12.28 18.54
CA ALA A 427 6.14 -11.72 19.27
C ALA A 427 6.24 -12.28 20.70
N SER A 428 5.10 -12.44 21.39
CA SER A 428 5.04 -13.04 22.73
C SER A 428 5.46 -14.51 22.75
N ALA A 429 5.08 -15.28 21.71
CA ALA A 429 5.52 -16.66 21.54
C ALA A 429 7.03 -16.76 21.30
N LEU A 430 7.58 -15.89 20.46
CA LEU A 430 9.03 -15.82 20.17
C LEU A 430 9.85 -15.35 21.38
N SER A 431 9.27 -14.53 22.25
CA SER A 431 9.91 -14.07 23.50
C SER A 431 10.02 -15.15 24.59
N ARG A 432 9.52 -16.36 24.34
CA ARG A 432 9.54 -17.49 25.30
C ARG A 432 10.19 -18.73 24.66
N PRO A 433 11.49 -18.68 24.36
CA PRO A 433 12.21 -19.76 23.67
C PRO A 433 12.28 -21.06 24.49
N ASP A 434 12.02 -21.01 25.80
CA ASP A 434 11.83 -22.16 26.68
C ASP A 434 10.63 -23.03 26.27
N GLN A 435 9.58 -22.41 25.70
CA GLN A 435 8.40 -23.09 25.19
C GLN A 435 8.59 -23.56 23.75
N ARG A 436 9.48 -24.55 23.56
CA ARG A 436 9.92 -25.04 22.24
C ARG A 436 8.78 -25.27 21.23
N ARG A 437 7.66 -25.85 21.65
CA ARG A 437 6.50 -26.07 20.76
C ARG A 437 5.87 -24.76 20.27
N THR A 438 5.57 -23.84 21.19
CA THR A 438 4.92 -22.56 20.87
C THR A 438 5.83 -21.68 20.01
N CYS A 439 7.13 -21.64 20.31
CA CYS A 439 8.11 -20.91 19.52
C CYS A 439 8.27 -21.53 18.12
N GLY A 440 8.37 -22.87 18.03
CA GLY A 440 8.44 -23.59 16.77
C GLY A 440 7.19 -23.39 15.89
N ASP A 441 5.99 -23.46 16.48
CA ASP A 441 4.73 -23.22 15.75
C ASP A 441 4.68 -21.78 15.19
N ALA A 442 5.19 -20.79 15.93
CA ALA A 442 5.28 -19.40 15.48
C ALA A 442 6.29 -19.20 14.34
N VAL A 443 7.48 -19.82 14.43
CA VAL A 443 8.49 -19.77 13.36
C VAL A 443 7.97 -20.45 12.09
N ALA A 444 7.38 -21.64 12.20
CA ALA A 444 6.81 -22.37 11.08
C ALA A 444 5.67 -21.57 10.39
N LEU A 445 4.84 -20.87 11.17
CA LEU A 445 3.81 -19.97 10.64
C LEU A 445 4.43 -18.80 9.84
N LEU A 446 5.49 -18.18 10.35
CA LEU A 446 6.16 -17.07 9.66
C LEU A 446 6.86 -17.53 8.37
N GLU A 447 7.50 -18.71 8.39
CA GLU A 447 8.09 -19.32 7.20
C GLU A 447 7.04 -19.66 6.14
N ALA A 448 5.89 -20.21 6.55
CA ALA A 448 4.79 -20.51 5.64
C ALA A 448 4.17 -19.24 5.02
N LEU A 449 4.11 -18.13 5.77
CA LEU A 449 3.60 -16.86 5.26
C LEU A 449 4.58 -16.19 4.27
N GLY A 450 5.89 -16.26 4.53
CA GLY A 450 6.93 -15.71 3.64
C GLY A 450 6.92 -14.17 3.52
N ASP A 451 6.18 -13.46 4.37
CA ASP A 451 6.02 -12.00 4.31
C ASP A 451 7.14 -11.28 5.08
N ARG A 452 8.06 -10.63 4.36
CA ARG A 452 9.19 -9.90 4.97
C ARG A 452 8.76 -8.67 5.76
N ALA A 453 7.67 -8.00 5.38
CA ALA A 453 7.19 -6.80 6.07
C ALA A 453 6.58 -7.16 7.42
N LEU A 454 5.81 -8.25 7.49
CA LEU A 454 5.30 -8.80 8.73
C LEU A 454 6.44 -9.21 9.68
N VAL A 455 7.43 -9.96 9.17
CA VAL A 455 8.59 -10.38 9.98
C VAL A 455 9.31 -9.16 10.56
N ARG A 456 9.51 -8.11 9.76
CA ARG A 456 10.12 -6.86 10.23
C ARG A 456 9.35 -6.22 11.39
N ARG A 457 8.02 -6.08 11.27
CA ARG A 457 7.17 -5.51 12.34
C ARG A 457 7.24 -6.34 13.62
N ILE A 458 7.28 -7.67 13.51
CA ILE A 458 7.44 -8.57 14.65
C ILE A 458 8.81 -8.39 15.31
N LEU A 459 9.89 -8.27 14.52
CA LEU A 459 11.24 -8.02 15.05
C LEU A 459 11.34 -6.64 15.73
N GLU A 460 10.68 -5.62 15.18
CA GLU A 460 10.55 -4.29 15.79
C GLU A 460 9.84 -4.36 17.15
N ARG A 461 8.73 -5.09 17.23
CA ARG A 461 8.01 -5.34 18.50
C ARG A 461 8.81 -6.14 19.51
N LEU A 462 9.59 -7.12 19.07
CA LEU A 462 10.49 -7.88 19.94
C LEU A 462 11.62 -7.00 20.52
N ALA A 463 12.06 -6.01 19.76
CA ALA A 463 13.07 -5.03 20.17
C ALA A 463 12.49 -3.86 20.98
N GLU A 464 11.16 -3.74 21.05
CA GLU A 464 10.49 -2.63 21.71
C GLU A 464 10.70 -2.72 23.23
N GLY A 465 11.28 -1.67 23.81
CA GLY A 465 11.59 -1.56 25.23
C GLY A 465 12.99 -2.08 25.62
N GLU A 466 13.66 -1.33 26.50
CA GLU A 466 15.01 -1.65 27.02
C GLU A 466 14.99 -2.63 28.21
N GLU A 467 13.94 -3.45 28.34
CA GLU A 467 13.82 -4.37 29.45
C GLU A 467 14.85 -5.50 29.33
N GLU A 468 15.73 -5.66 30.33
CA GLU A 468 16.75 -6.73 30.37
C GLU A 468 16.18 -8.14 30.12
N ARG A 469 14.92 -8.37 30.52
CA ARG A 469 14.24 -9.66 30.31
C ARG A 469 14.01 -9.94 28.82
N ARG A 470 13.62 -8.93 28.04
CA ARG A 470 13.36 -9.07 26.59
C ARG A 470 14.67 -9.28 25.83
N ILE A 471 15.71 -8.52 26.17
CA ILE A 471 17.03 -8.66 25.55
C ILE A 471 17.61 -10.06 25.80
N ARG A 472 17.43 -10.60 27.02
CA ARG A 472 17.80 -11.99 27.32
C ARG A 472 16.97 -13.00 26.54
N ALA A 473 15.65 -12.82 26.46
CA ALA A 473 14.81 -13.69 25.64
C ALA A 473 15.23 -13.70 24.16
N LEU A 474 15.63 -12.54 23.61
CA LEU A 474 16.18 -12.45 22.25
C LEU A 474 17.49 -13.23 22.11
N ARG A 475 18.39 -13.14 23.08
CA ARG A 475 19.63 -13.93 23.12
C ARG A 475 19.31 -15.43 23.19
N ASP A 476 18.36 -15.81 24.03
CA ASP A 476 17.96 -17.21 24.21
C ASP A 476 17.26 -17.76 22.95
N LEU A 477 16.50 -16.92 22.22
CA LEU A 477 15.93 -17.26 20.92
C LEU A 477 17.02 -17.48 19.87
N ALA A 478 17.99 -16.57 19.78
CA ALA A 478 19.18 -16.74 18.93
C ALA A 478 19.99 -17.98 19.32
N ALA A 479 20.03 -18.28 20.62
CA ALA A 479 20.62 -19.47 21.20
C ALA A 479 19.65 -20.66 21.30
N SER A 480 18.57 -20.70 20.50
CA SER A 480 17.65 -21.84 20.36
C SER A 480 17.81 -22.53 18.98
N PRO A 481 17.20 -23.69 18.72
CA PRO A 481 17.19 -24.30 17.38
C PRO A 481 16.65 -23.37 16.29
N HIS A 482 15.85 -22.36 16.66
CA HIS A 482 15.28 -21.35 15.76
C HIS A 482 16.21 -20.15 15.52
N GLY A 483 17.45 -20.19 16.02
CA GLY A 483 18.43 -19.13 15.80
C GLY A 483 18.86 -18.96 14.33
N GLU A 484 18.80 -20.04 13.54
CA GLU A 484 19.05 -19.98 12.09
C GLU A 484 18.00 -19.13 11.37
N TRP A 485 16.72 -19.32 11.72
CA TRP A 485 15.62 -18.50 11.22
C TRP A 485 15.85 -17.01 11.53
N LEU A 486 16.23 -16.67 12.77
CA LEU A 486 16.50 -15.29 13.16
C LEU A 486 17.67 -14.70 12.37
N SER A 487 18.71 -15.50 12.14
CA SER A 487 19.91 -15.10 11.39
C SER A 487 19.60 -14.79 9.92
N GLY A 488 18.66 -15.51 9.32
CA GLY A 488 18.19 -15.28 7.94
C GLY A 488 17.38 -13.99 7.76
N HIS A 489 16.98 -13.31 8.84
CA HIS A 489 16.10 -12.14 8.81
C HIS A 489 16.72 -10.90 9.50
N LEU A 490 18.06 -10.81 9.58
CA LEU A 490 18.75 -9.69 10.24
C LEU A 490 18.82 -8.41 9.38
N ASP A 491 18.59 -8.50 8.08
CA ASP A 491 18.63 -7.34 7.17
C ASP A 491 17.52 -6.34 7.52
N GLY A 492 17.91 -5.13 7.92
CA GLY A 492 16.99 -4.09 8.37
C GLY A 492 16.41 -4.30 9.77
N ALA A 493 16.85 -5.32 10.52
CA ALA A 493 16.37 -5.58 11.87
C ALA A 493 16.92 -4.56 12.90
N PRO A 494 16.19 -4.29 14.00
CA PRO A 494 16.64 -3.42 15.07
C PRO A 494 18.01 -3.81 15.64
N ARG A 495 18.76 -2.84 16.17
CA ARG A 495 20.10 -3.05 16.75
C ARG A 495 20.10 -4.13 17.84
N ALA A 496 19.09 -4.14 18.72
CA ALA A 496 18.96 -5.14 19.78
C ALA A 496 18.88 -6.57 19.24
N VAL A 497 18.11 -6.78 18.17
CA VAL A 497 17.96 -8.10 17.51
C VAL A 497 19.27 -8.54 16.87
N ARG A 498 19.98 -7.64 16.17
CA ARG A 498 21.27 -7.96 15.54
C ARG A 498 22.34 -8.33 16.57
N LEU A 499 22.43 -7.57 17.66
CA LEU A 499 23.38 -7.85 18.75
C LEU A 499 23.04 -9.17 19.48
N ALA A 500 21.76 -9.43 19.76
CA ALA A 500 21.31 -10.68 20.36
C ALA A 500 21.54 -11.90 19.43
N ALA A 501 21.24 -11.71 18.14
CA ALA A 501 21.77 -12.40 16.96
C ALA A 501 23.14 -13.04 17.17
N THR A 502 24.13 -12.15 17.11
CA THR A 502 25.55 -12.49 17.24
C THR A 502 25.89 -13.06 18.61
N ALA A 503 25.31 -12.52 19.68
CA ALA A 503 25.58 -12.98 21.04
C ALA A 503 25.16 -14.43 21.26
N GLY A 504 23.99 -14.82 20.77
CA GLY A 504 23.50 -16.20 20.83
C GLY A 504 24.35 -17.16 19.99
N TYR A 505 24.73 -16.74 18.78
CA TYR A 505 25.59 -17.54 17.89
C TYR A 505 27.01 -17.74 18.47
N ARG A 506 27.65 -16.69 18.96
CA ARG A 506 29.01 -16.72 19.53
C ARG A 506 29.07 -17.38 20.90
N GLY A 507 27.98 -17.32 21.66
CA GLY A 507 27.85 -18.04 22.93
C GLY A 507 27.68 -19.56 22.77
N ARG A 508 27.55 -20.07 21.54
CA ARG A 508 27.37 -21.50 21.22
C ARG A 508 28.60 -22.11 20.56
N GLY A 509 28.71 -23.44 20.66
CA GLY A 509 29.63 -24.25 19.86
C GLY A 509 31.11 -23.96 20.15
N ALA A 510 31.93 -23.92 19.09
CA ALA A 510 33.39 -23.82 19.17
C ALA A 510 33.93 -22.51 19.76
N TYR A 511 33.11 -21.44 19.84
CA TYR A 511 33.53 -20.14 20.36
C TYR A 511 33.31 -20.01 21.86
N GLY A 512 32.14 -20.44 22.37
CA GLY A 512 31.84 -20.46 23.81
C GLY A 512 32.02 -19.13 24.55
N LEU A 513 31.99 -18.00 23.84
CA LEU A 513 32.34 -16.70 24.42
C LEU A 513 31.29 -16.26 25.43
N THR A 514 31.74 -15.87 26.61
CA THR A 514 30.87 -15.37 27.69
C THR A 514 31.52 -14.19 28.40
N GLY A 515 30.72 -13.43 29.16
CA GLY A 515 31.20 -12.32 29.97
C GLY A 515 31.95 -11.27 29.16
N VAL A 516 33.11 -10.84 29.65
CA VAL A 516 33.89 -9.76 29.04
C VAL A 516 34.45 -10.09 27.65
N GLU A 517 34.67 -11.37 27.34
CA GLU A 517 35.15 -11.77 26.00
C GLU A 517 34.06 -11.54 24.94
N LEU A 518 32.82 -11.89 25.29
CA LEU A 518 31.67 -11.62 24.44
C LEU A 518 31.39 -10.10 24.35
N TRP A 519 31.54 -9.37 25.45
CA TRP A 519 31.42 -7.90 25.48
C TRP A 519 32.36 -7.22 24.49
N ILE A 520 33.64 -7.61 24.49
CA ILE A 520 34.66 -7.05 23.59
C ILE A 520 34.40 -7.48 22.13
N ASP A 521 34.07 -8.75 21.88
CA ASP A 521 33.77 -9.24 20.51
C ASP A 521 32.55 -8.52 19.90
N LEU A 522 31.47 -8.33 20.67
CA LEU A 522 30.29 -7.59 20.22
C LEU A 522 30.61 -6.12 19.92
N ALA A 523 31.40 -5.46 20.77
CA ALA A 523 31.81 -4.08 20.54
C ALA A 523 32.67 -3.95 19.27
N HIS A 524 33.65 -4.83 19.08
CA HIS A 524 34.56 -4.79 17.93
C HIS A 524 33.87 -5.04 16.59
N ARG A 525 32.84 -5.90 16.57
CA ARG A 525 32.15 -6.27 15.31
C ARG A 525 31.03 -5.33 14.91
N HIS A 526 30.31 -4.77 15.89
CA HIS A 526 29.03 -4.11 15.64
C HIS A 526 29.00 -2.62 15.99
N LEU A 527 30.03 -2.11 16.67
CA LEU A 527 30.10 -0.70 17.04
C LEU A 527 31.21 0.00 16.27
N GLU A 528 30.91 1.22 15.82
CA GLU A 528 31.90 2.07 15.17
C GLU A 528 33.02 2.42 16.16
N GLY A 529 34.27 2.28 15.71
CA GLY A 529 35.44 2.54 16.56
C GLY A 529 35.64 1.56 17.70
N ALA A 530 34.94 0.40 17.73
CA ALA A 530 35.09 -0.62 18.76
C ALA A 530 34.77 -0.11 20.19
N LYS A 531 33.90 0.91 20.30
CA LYS A 531 33.53 1.55 21.58
C LYS A 531 32.03 1.65 21.73
N VAL A 532 31.56 1.54 22.98
CA VAL A 532 30.16 1.79 23.34
C VAL A 532 29.86 3.29 23.24
N PRO A 533 28.92 3.72 22.37
CA PRO A 533 28.72 5.14 22.07
C PRO A 533 27.79 5.84 23.08
N ASP A 534 26.82 5.12 23.64
CA ASP A 534 25.72 5.69 24.42
C ASP A 534 25.13 4.71 25.46
N VAL A 535 24.34 5.26 26.39
CA VAL A 535 23.68 4.49 27.46
C VAL A 535 22.66 3.47 26.93
N PRO A 536 21.81 3.77 25.93
CA PRO A 536 20.90 2.78 25.34
C PRO A 536 21.62 1.53 24.80
N THR A 537 22.74 1.73 24.08
CA THR A 537 23.55 0.63 23.55
C THR A 537 24.18 -0.18 24.68
N LEU A 538 24.66 0.48 25.73
CA LEU A 538 25.17 -0.19 26.94
C LEU A 538 24.09 -1.07 27.58
N ARG A 539 22.86 -0.56 27.73
CA ARG A 539 21.73 -1.29 28.32
C ARG A 539 21.35 -2.55 27.51
N ILE A 540 21.58 -2.53 26.20
CA ILE A 540 21.40 -3.70 25.34
C ILE A 540 22.56 -4.69 25.51
N LEU A 541 23.81 -4.23 25.43
CA LEU A 541 24.99 -5.11 25.45
C LEU A 541 25.20 -5.80 26.80
N TRP A 542 24.90 -5.12 27.91
CA TRP A 542 25.15 -5.63 29.26
C TRP A 542 24.47 -6.98 29.55
N PRO A 543 23.13 -7.12 29.40
CA PRO A 543 22.44 -8.39 29.60
C PRO A 543 22.80 -9.45 28.54
N LEU A 544 23.33 -9.04 27.37
CA LEU A 544 23.83 -9.98 26.37
C LEU A 544 25.17 -10.60 26.79
N ALA A 545 26.08 -9.84 27.39
CA ALA A 545 27.37 -10.34 27.87
C ALA A 545 27.24 -11.14 29.17
N TRP A 546 26.48 -10.62 30.15
CA TRP A 546 26.28 -11.24 31.47
C TRP A 546 24.79 -11.54 31.71
N PRO A 547 24.30 -12.74 31.32
CA PRO A 547 22.86 -13.07 31.31
C PRO A 547 22.28 -13.34 32.71
N SER A 548 23.16 -13.54 33.71
CA SER A 548 22.80 -13.79 35.10
C SER A 548 21.92 -12.68 35.66
N ARG A 549 20.99 -13.04 36.57
CA ARG A 549 20.09 -12.08 37.21
C ARG A 549 20.92 -10.97 37.90
N GLY A 550 20.73 -9.72 37.49
CA GLY A 550 21.48 -8.56 37.99
C GLY A 550 22.74 -8.21 37.21
N GLY A 551 23.12 -8.97 36.17
CA GLY A 551 24.28 -8.65 35.33
C GLY A 551 25.59 -8.56 36.11
N ILE A 552 25.78 -9.47 37.07
CA ILE A 552 26.95 -9.52 37.94
C ILE A 552 28.18 -9.81 37.09
N VAL A 553 29.16 -8.89 37.16
CA VAL A 553 30.44 -9.04 36.48
C VAL A 553 31.44 -9.72 37.43
N PRO A 554 32.04 -10.85 37.05
CA PRO A 554 33.10 -11.48 37.82
C PRO A 554 34.24 -10.51 38.12
N HIS A 555 34.82 -10.59 39.33
CA HIS A 555 35.87 -9.66 39.79
C HIS A 555 37.06 -9.56 38.83
N ALA A 556 37.51 -10.70 38.28
CA ALA A 556 38.61 -10.77 37.32
C ALA A 556 38.34 -10.05 35.98
N GLU A 557 37.07 -9.77 35.66
CA GLU A 557 36.66 -9.17 34.39
C GLU A 557 36.43 -7.65 34.48
N GLN A 558 36.26 -7.11 35.69
CA GLN A 558 35.80 -5.72 35.91
C GLN A 558 36.71 -4.67 35.25
N SER A 559 38.03 -4.84 35.33
CA SER A 559 38.99 -3.92 34.72
C SER A 559 38.89 -3.85 33.19
N ARG A 560 38.53 -4.97 32.57
CA ARG A 560 38.47 -5.13 31.12
C ARG A 560 37.20 -4.55 30.49
N ILE A 561 36.15 -4.30 31.27
CA ILE A 561 34.92 -3.64 30.76
C ILE A 561 35.27 -2.28 30.14
N THR A 562 36.23 -1.57 30.74
CA THR A 562 36.68 -0.25 30.29
C THR A 562 37.53 -0.27 29.02
N GLU A 563 37.88 -1.46 28.50
CA GLU A 563 38.54 -1.60 27.20
C GLU A 563 37.69 -1.07 26.06
N VAL A 564 36.37 -1.25 26.13
CA VAL A 564 35.43 -0.86 25.06
C VAL A 564 34.34 0.12 25.53
N CYS A 565 34.26 0.44 26.82
CA CYS A 565 33.29 1.40 27.36
C CYS A 565 33.95 2.41 28.29
N SER A 566 33.53 3.67 28.24
CA SER A 566 34.03 4.66 29.20
C SER A 566 33.41 4.43 30.57
N ALA A 567 34.17 4.71 31.64
CA ALA A 567 33.65 4.58 33.00
C ALA A 567 32.48 5.54 33.27
N ARG A 568 32.49 6.72 32.65
CA ARG A 568 31.39 7.69 32.70
C ARG A 568 30.07 7.09 32.23
N LEU A 569 30.05 6.41 31.08
CA LEU A 569 28.84 5.77 30.55
C LEU A 569 28.32 4.66 31.48
N ILE A 570 29.22 3.93 32.15
CA ILE A 570 28.86 2.88 33.11
C ILE A 570 28.13 3.47 34.32
N VAL A 571 28.60 4.60 34.83
CA VAL A 571 27.97 5.32 35.96
C VAL A 571 26.65 5.96 35.51
N GLU A 572 26.60 6.61 34.34
CA GLU A 572 25.37 7.19 33.78
C GLU A 572 24.29 6.11 33.55
N ALA A 573 24.69 4.88 33.22
CA ALA A 573 23.80 3.74 33.08
C ALA A 573 23.39 3.09 34.42
N GLY A 574 23.92 3.56 35.57
CA GLY A 574 23.62 3.03 36.89
C GLY A 574 24.23 1.65 37.16
N ARG A 575 25.39 1.35 36.56
CA ARG A 575 26.08 0.04 36.67
C ARG A 575 27.38 0.12 37.48
N GLU A 576 27.61 1.20 38.21
CA GLU A 576 28.82 1.42 39.01
C GLU A 576 29.07 0.34 40.07
N VAL A 577 28.01 -0.26 40.61
CA VAL A 577 28.09 -1.30 41.64
C VAL A 577 28.85 -2.54 41.11
N SER A 578 28.78 -2.79 39.80
CA SER A 578 29.47 -3.90 39.14
C SER A 578 30.99 -3.73 39.09
N LEU A 579 31.53 -2.54 39.37
CA LEU A 579 32.97 -2.24 39.34
C LEU A 579 33.56 -1.93 40.73
N THR A 580 32.78 -2.13 41.79
CA THR A 580 33.16 -1.83 43.19
C THR A 580 34.38 -2.60 43.67
N HIS A 581 34.49 -3.88 43.29
CA HIS A 581 35.64 -4.69 43.67
C HIS A 581 36.92 -4.15 43.02
N TRP A 582 36.89 -3.84 41.72
CA TRP A 582 38.03 -3.25 41.03
C TRP A 582 38.41 -1.88 41.59
N LEU A 583 37.43 -1.05 41.97
CA LEU A 583 37.67 0.23 42.63
C LEU A 583 38.47 0.06 43.94
N ARG A 584 38.18 -0.97 44.74
CA ARG A 584 38.80 -1.22 46.04
C ARG A 584 40.08 -2.06 46.00
N HIS A 585 40.16 -2.99 45.05
CA HIS A 585 41.23 -3.96 44.89
C HIS A 585 41.76 -3.96 43.44
N PRO A 586 42.39 -2.87 42.99
CA PRO A 586 42.95 -2.84 41.64
C PRO A 586 44.25 -3.64 41.56
N ASP A 587 44.37 -4.51 40.54
CA ASP A 587 45.65 -5.16 40.22
C ASP A 587 46.73 -4.13 39.82
N ARG A 588 46.29 -3.05 39.15
CA ARG A 588 47.13 -1.94 38.72
C ARG A 588 46.34 -0.64 38.65
N ILE A 589 47.04 0.46 38.84
CA ILE A 589 46.47 1.80 38.76
C ILE A 589 46.96 2.45 37.46
N ASP A 590 46.14 2.34 36.43
CA ASP A 590 46.37 2.93 35.11
C ASP A 590 45.40 4.09 34.84
N ARG A 591 45.49 4.69 33.65
CA ARG A 591 44.59 5.78 33.23
C ARG A 591 43.12 5.37 33.31
N ARG A 592 42.77 4.12 32.99
CA ARG A 592 41.37 3.66 32.99
C ARG A 592 40.82 3.53 34.41
N TYR A 593 41.65 3.09 35.35
CA TYR A 593 41.29 3.09 36.76
C TYR A 593 41.04 4.52 37.27
N LEU A 594 41.88 5.49 36.89
CA LEU A 594 41.67 6.89 37.25
C LEU A 594 40.38 7.46 36.65
N ASP A 595 40.09 7.14 35.38
CA ASP A 595 38.84 7.55 34.74
C ASP A 595 37.62 6.95 35.48
N LEU A 596 37.73 5.72 35.99
CA LEU A 596 36.72 5.11 36.86
C LEU A 596 36.57 5.83 38.19
N ALA A 597 37.66 6.09 38.90
CA ALA A 597 37.63 6.78 40.18
C ALA A 597 37.03 8.19 40.03
N ARG A 598 37.36 8.92 38.97
CA ARG A 598 36.75 10.22 38.65
C ARG A 598 35.26 10.12 38.36
N ALA A 599 34.83 9.10 37.60
CA ALA A 599 33.42 8.92 37.27
C ALA A 599 32.56 8.54 38.50
N THR A 600 33.15 7.92 39.53
CA THR A 600 32.42 7.37 40.68
C THR A 600 32.43 8.24 41.93
N THR A 601 33.07 9.42 41.92
CA THR A 601 33.15 10.32 43.09
C THR A 601 31.78 10.68 43.66
N ASP A 602 30.77 10.82 42.81
CA ASP A 602 29.41 11.23 43.15
C ASP A 602 28.36 10.17 42.80
N ALA A 603 28.80 8.93 42.57
CA ALA A 603 27.91 7.82 42.26
C ALA A 603 27.02 7.48 43.48
N LYS A 604 25.70 7.62 43.28
CA LYS A 604 24.71 7.50 44.36
C LYS A 604 24.52 6.06 44.84
N GLN A 605 24.76 5.06 43.97
CA GLN A 605 24.56 3.66 44.33
C GLN A 605 25.72 3.06 45.13
N LEU A 606 26.86 3.76 45.21
CA LEU A 606 28.00 3.32 45.99
C LEU A 606 27.79 3.59 47.49
N SER A 607 28.44 2.81 48.34
CA SER A 607 28.56 3.10 49.77
C SER A 607 29.40 4.36 50.01
N GLU A 608 29.31 4.92 51.22
CA GLU A 608 30.15 6.06 51.59
C GLU A 608 31.64 5.73 51.54
N SER A 609 32.03 4.52 51.95
CA SER A 609 33.42 4.06 51.91
C SER A 609 33.95 3.93 50.47
N GLU A 610 33.13 3.46 49.53
CA GLU A 610 33.52 3.36 48.12
C GLU A 610 33.65 4.74 47.46
N ARG A 611 32.74 5.67 47.73
CA ARG A 611 32.88 7.06 47.28
C ARG A 611 34.10 7.74 47.90
N ALA A 612 34.37 7.49 49.18
CA ALA A 612 35.56 8.01 49.85
C ALA A 612 36.83 7.45 49.21
N THR A 613 36.86 6.17 48.84
CA THR A 613 37.96 5.54 48.09
C THR A 613 38.20 6.27 46.77
N ALA A 614 37.15 6.45 45.96
CA ALA A 614 37.23 7.16 44.68
C ALA A 614 37.74 8.61 44.84
N ARG A 615 37.18 9.35 45.80
CA ARG A 615 37.58 10.72 46.12
C ARG A 615 39.02 10.82 46.61
N LEU A 616 39.47 9.87 47.43
CA LEU A 616 40.84 9.80 47.93
C LEU A 616 41.85 9.53 46.79
N VAL A 617 41.52 8.61 45.88
CA VAL A 617 42.33 8.34 44.68
C VAL A 617 42.46 9.58 43.81
N VAL A 618 41.34 10.24 43.51
CA VAL A 618 41.33 11.46 42.68
C VAL A 618 42.12 12.57 43.36
N LEU A 619 41.84 12.85 44.64
CA LEU A 619 42.56 13.87 45.40
C LEU A 619 44.07 13.63 45.43
N ALA A 620 44.51 12.40 45.75
CA ALA A 620 45.93 12.07 45.80
C ALA A 620 46.58 12.21 44.41
N SER A 621 45.91 11.73 43.35
CA SER A 621 46.43 11.82 41.99
C SER A 621 46.53 13.27 41.50
N ASP A 622 45.54 14.11 41.82
CA ASP A 622 45.47 15.52 41.41
C ASP A 622 46.49 16.35 42.19
N PHE A 623 46.64 16.07 43.49
CA PHE A 623 47.69 16.65 44.32
C PHE A 623 49.10 16.28 43.82
N ALA A 624 49.33 15.03 43.41
CA ALA A 624 50.60 14.61 42.83
C ALA A 624 50.92 15.31 41.48
N ARG A 625 49.91 15.77 40.74
CA ARG A 625 50.05 16.55 39.50
C ARG A 625 50.17 18.05 39.75
N GLY A 626 49.90 18.52 40.98
CA GLY A 626 49.82 19.94 41.33
C GLY A 626 48.52 20.62 40.90
N GLU A 627 47.46 19.85 40.69
CA GLU A 627 46.10 20.36 40.40
C GLU A 627 45.35 20.76 41.69
N GLU A 628 45.84 20.31 42.86
CA GLU A 628 45.32 20.61 44.19
C GLU A 628 46.43 21.23 45.05
N THR A 629 46.09 22.19 45.93
CA THR A 629 47.08 22.84 46.81
C THR A 629 47.41 21.97 48.02
N LEU A 630 48.57 22.22 48.66
CA LEU A 630 48.95 21.51 49.88
C LEU A 630 47.91 21.70 51.01
N ALA A 631 47.42 22.93 51.18
CA ALA A 631 46.45 23.26 52.22
C ALA A 631 45.12 22.49 52.02
N ASP A 632 44.55 22.55 50.82
CA ASP A 632 43.28 21.91 50.49
C ASP A 632 43.38 20.37 50.58
N ALA A 633 44.50 19.81 50.11
CA ALA A 633 44.75 18.37 50.20
C ALA A 633 44.85 17.90 51.66
N MET A 634 45.56 18.63 52.51
CA MET A 634 45.75 18.26 53.92
C MET A 634 44.51 18.47 54.78
N GLU A 635 43.64 19.41 54.43
CA GLU A 635 42.34 19.58 55.08
C GLU A 635 41.42 18.37 54.81
N ARG A 636 41.37 17.89 53.57
CA ARG A 636 40.43 16.84 53.13
C ARG A 636 40.94 15.42 53.40
N LEU A 637 42.26 15.21 53.40
CA LEU A 637 42.88 13.89 53.48
C LEU A 637 42.46 13.09 54.73
N PRO A 638 42.53 13.61 55.97
CA PRO A 638 42.22 12.82 57.16
C PRO A 638 40.78 12.29 57.16
N ALA A 639 39.81 13.13 56.80
CA ALA A 639 38.41 12.75 56.73
C ALA A 639 38.13 11.70 55.64
N LEU A 640 38.83 11.78 54.51
CA LEU A 640 38.71 10.79 53.45
C LEU A 640 39.37 9.45 53.82
N GLU A 641 40.53 9.46 54.48
CA GLU A 641 41.20 8.24 54.95
C GLU A 641 40.35 7.49 55.98
N GLU A 642 39.75 8.22 56.94
CA GLU A 642 38.87 7.64 57.95
C GLU A 642 37.64 6.96 57.31
N ARG A 643 36.97 7.65 56.38
CA ARG A 643 35.76 7.13 55.71
C ARG A 643 36.05 5.99 54.74
N THR A 644 37.24 5.96 54.15
CA THR A 644 37.66 4.92 53.21
C THR A 644 37.85 3.57 53.90
N GLY A 645 38.39 3.56 55.13
CA GLY A 645 38.70 2.34 55.86
C GLY A 645 39.93 1.61 55.31
N ARG A 646 39.95 0.27 55.40
CA ARG A 646 41.12 -0.53 54.99
C ARG A 646 41.24 -0.58 53.46
N LEU A 647 42.36 -0.04 52.96
CA LEU A 647 42.76 -0.06 51.56
C LEU A 647 43.54 -1.33 51.19
N ASP A 648 43.43 -1.72 49.92
CA ASP A 648 44.30 -2.73 49.32
C ASP A 648 45.77 -2.28 49.31
N GLY A 649 46.71 -3.23 49.31
CA GLY A 649 48.14 -2.93 49.33
C GLY A 649 48.64 -2.13 48.13
N VAL A 650 48.15 -2.41 46.93
CA VAL A 650 48.52 -1.69 45.70
C VAL A 650 47.98 -0.26 45.74
N LEU A 651 46.71 -0.14 46.15
CA LEU A 651 46.01 1.14 46.25
C LEU A 651 46.60 2.04 47.32
N ARG A 652 46.91 1.47 48.49
CA ARG A 652 47.53 2.19 49.60
C ARG A 652 48.90 2.74 49.21
N ASP A 653 49.75 1.93 48.59
CA ASP A 653 51.08 2.36 48.16
C ASP A 653 51.04 3.47 47.14
N GLN A 654 50.14 3.37 46.16
CA GLN A 654 50.04 4.37 45.12
C GLN A 654 49.52 5.70 45.66
N ILE A 655 48.54 5.66 46.56
CA ILE A 655 48.01 6.86 47.24
C ILE A 655 49.10 7.49 48.11
N ASP A 656 49.79 6.70 48.94
CA ASP A 656 50.88 7.21 49.79
C ASP A 656 52.04 7.79 48.95
N TYR A 657 52.39 7.16 47.83
CA TYR A 657 53.37 7.69 46.88
C TYR A 657 52.91 9.01 46.25
N TRP A 658 51.65 9.10 45.84
CA TRP A 658 51.10 10.33 45.25
C TRP A 658 51.03 11.48 46.26
N ILE A 659 50.64 11.20 47.50
CA ILE A 659 50.68 12.20 48.58
C ILE A 659 52.12 12.65 48.82
N ALA A 660 53.07 11.73 48.89
CA ALA A 660 54.50 12.06 49.02
C ALA A 660 54.97 12.94 47.85
N ARG A 661 54.61 12.58 46.63
CA ARG A 661 54.94 13.34 45.42
C ARG A 661 54.38 14.75 45.43
N GLY A 662 53.11 14.91 45.82
CA GLY A 662 52.48 16.23 45.97
C GLY A 662 53.21 17.09 47.00
N ILE A 663 53.57 16.52 48.17
CA ILE A 663 54.35 17.23 49.20
C ILE A 663 55.73 17.65 48.67
N THR A 664 56.43 16.77 47.95
CA THR A 664 57.74 17.10 47.39
C THR A 664 57.70 18.12 46.26
N ARG A 665 56.55 18.29 45.61
CA ARG A 665 56.34 19.29 44.55
C ARG A 665 55.82 20.62 45.08
N ALA A 666 55.18 20.63 46.25
CA ALA A 666 54.74 21.85 46.93
C ALA A 666 55.92 22.77 47.26
N ASP A 667 55.65 24.07 47.43
CA ASP A 667 56.70 25.01 47.82
C ASP A 667 57.26 24.60 49.20
N PRO A 668 58.59 24.48 49.35
CA PRO A 668 59.23 24.26 50.64
C PRO A 668 58.70 25.08 51.81
N TYR A 669 58.25 26.32 51.56
CA TYR A 669 57.66 27.15 52.58
C TYR A 669 56.31 26.69 53.09
N GLU A 670 55.47 26.17 52.19
CA GLU A 670 54.16 25.61 52.55
C GLU A 670 54.35 24.30 53.31
N VAL A 671 55.30 23.46 52.88
CA VAL A 671 55.65 22.21 53.58
C VAL A 671 56.14 22.49 54.98
N TYR A 672 57.02 23.48 55.15
CA TYR A 672 57.47 23.94 56.47
C TYR A 672 56.32 24.51 57.32
N GLY A 673 55.41 25.27 56.71
CA GLY A 673 54.28 25.88 57.40
C GLY A 673 53.20 24.89 57.86
N THR A 674 53.39 23.59 57.60
CA THR A 674 52.43 22.54 57.89
C THR A 674 53.11 21.35 58.58
N HIS A 675 52.37 20.54 59.32
CA HIS A 675 52.90 19.35 59.99
C HIS A 675 52.88 18.09 59.10
N VAL A 676 52.92 18.25 57.78
CA VAL A 676 52.71 17.14 56.82
C VAL A 676 53.79 16.07 56.90
N LEU A 677 55.02 16.44 57.25
CA LEU A 677 56.13 15.50 57.41
C LEU A 677 56.02 14.64 58.67
N GLN A 678 55.21 15.05 59.66
CA GLN A 678 54.94 14.23 60.86
C GLN A 678 54.38 12.85 60.49
N ARG A 679 53.56 12.79 59.43
CA ARG A 679 53.03 11.53 58.87
C ARG A 679 54.14 10.54 58.52
N TYR A 680 55.24 11.01 57.94
CA TYR A 680 56.38 10.19 57.55
C TYR A 680 57.32 9.94 58.71
N ALA A 681 57.54 10.94 59.57
CA ALA A 681 58.43 10.84 60.70
C ALA A 681 58.04 9.74 61.69
N VAL A 682 56.74 9.59 61.94
CA VAL A 682 56.15 8.55 62.83
C VAL A 682 55.69 7.32 62.01
N GLY A 683 55.83 7.38 60.69
CA GLY A 683 55.33 6.37 59.76
C GLY A 683 56.15 5.07 59.72
N SER A 684 55.63 4.09 58.97
CA SER A 684 56.32 2.82 58.75
C SER A 684 57.51 2.98 57.79
N MET A 685 58.45 2.01 57.82
CA MET A 685 59.57 1.97 56.85
C MET A 685 59.10 1.98 55.39
N ARG A 686 57.93 1.39 55.10
CA ARG A 686 57.33 1.39 53.76
C ARG A 686 56.95 2.81 53.33
N LEU A 687 56.32 3.58 54.21
CA LEU A 687 55.92 4.96 53.94
C LEU A 687 57.14 5.88 53.75
N LEU A 688 58.20 5.66 54.54
CA LEU A 688 59.49 6.35 54.39
C LEU A 688 60.15 6.07 53.03
N ALA A 689 60.13 4.81 52.58
CA ALA A 689 60.66 4.43 51.27
C ALA A 689 59.90 5.08 50.11
N LEU A 690 58.58 5.24 50.22
CA LEU A 690 57.78 5.96 49.23
C LEU A 690 58.10 7.46 49.20
N TYR A 691 58.36 8.07 50.36
CA TYR A 691 58.80 9.46 50.44
C TYR A 691 60.19 9.68 49.84
N ASP A 692 61.17 8.83 50.17
CA ASP A 692 62.51 8.87 49.54
C ASP A 692 62.41 8.73 48.01
N LYS A 693 61.58 7.79 47.53
CA LYS A 693 61.31 7.62 46.10
C LYS A 693 60.71 8.88 45.47
N ALA A 694 59.74 9.52 46.13
CA ALA A 694 59.12 10.75 45.65
C ALA A 694 60.12 11.91 45.59
N VAL A 695 60.99 12.06 46.59
CA VAL A 695 62.06 13.08 46.59
C VAL A 695 63.02 12.86 45.42
N ARG A 696 63.46 11.62 45.20
CA ARG A 696 64.33 11.28 44.05
C ARG A 696 63.65 11.58 42.71
N SER A 697 62.35 11.31 42.59
CA SER A 697 61.55 11.65 41.40
C SER A 697 61.56 13.16 41.17
N ALA A 698 61.23 13.94 42.19
CA ALA A 698 61.18 15.41 42.13
C ALA A 698 62.55 16.03 41.77
N GLN A 699 63.66 15.45 42.24
CA GLN A 699 65.00 15.88 41.86
C GLN A 699 65.33 15.61 40.38
N SER A 700 64.80 14.53 39.81
CA SER A 700 65.08 14.11 38.43
C SER A 700 64.15 14.73 37.39
N GLU A 701 62.91 15.05 37.77
CA GLU A 701 61.86 15.56 36.87
C GLU A 701 61.83 17.10 36.81
N GLY A 702 62.71 17.80 37.54
CA GLY A 702 62.83 19.26 37.53
C GLY A 702 61.77 19.98 38.38
N ASP A 703 61.31 19.35 39.47
CA ASP A 703 60.32 19.92 40.39
C ASP A 703 60.96 20.84 41.45
N ALA A 704 60.20 21.21 42.49
CA ALA A 704 60.60 22.13 43.56
C ALA A 704 61.88 21.74 44.34
N LEU A 705 62.36 20.50 44.21
CA LEU A 705 63.56 19.98 44.88
C LEU A 705 64.79 19.88 43.95
N GLU A 706 64.69 20.33 42.70
CA GLU A 706 65.86 20.40 41.82
C GLU A 706 66.85 21.49 42.31
N ALA A 707 68.15 21.26 42.14
CA ALA A 707 69.19 22.19 42.59
C ALA A 707 69.02 23.63 42.06
N PRO A 708 68.59 23.89 40.81
CA PRO A 708 68.27 25.24 40.34
C PRO A 708 67.06 25.87 41.03
N ALA A 709 66.01 25.08 41.33
CA ALA A 709 64.80 25.54 42.01
C ALA A 709 65.04 25.89 43.50
N LEU A 710 66.09 25.30 44.08
CA LEU A 710 66.55 25.51 45.45
C LEU A 710 67.64 26.58 45.59
N ARG A 711 67.86 27.45 44.60
CA ARG A 711 68.82 28.57 44.72
C ARG A 711 68.41 29.64 45.73
N GLU A 712 67.13 29.72 46.07
CA GLU A 712 66.65 30.70 47.03
C GLU A 712 67.01 30.27 48.47
N PRO A 713 67.81 31.05 49.22
CA PRO A 713 68.23 30.70 50.59
C PRO A 713 67.05 30.36 51.52
N ARG A 714 65.95 31.05 51.29
CA ARG A 714 64.68 30.93 51.99
C ARG A 714 64.06 29.53 51.88
N ARG A 715 64.10 28.91 50.70
CA ARG A 715 63.59 27.55 50.45
C ARG A 715 64.49 26.48 51.07
N VAL A 716 65.81 26.69 51.02
CA VAL A 716 66.78 25.80 51.68
C VAL A 716 66.63 25.85 53.20
N ALA A 717 66.44 27.03 53.79
CA ALA A 717 66.15 27.17 55.21
C ALA A 717 64.86 26.43 55.61
N ALA A 718 63.80 26.55 54.79
CA ALA A 718 62.52 25.89 55.04
C ALA A 718 62.63 24.35 55.01
N LEU A 719 63.31 23.78 54.00
CA LEU A 719 63.54 22.32 53.93
C LEU A 719 64.47 21.81 55.02
N PHE A 720 65.56 22.55 55.31
CA PHE A 720 66.48 22.16 56.38
C PHE A 720 65.75 22.05 57.71
N PHE A 721 64.92 23.05 58.02
CA PHE A 721 64.07 23.00 59.21
C PHE A 721 63.10 21.82 59.14
N ALA A 722 62.32 21.70 58.07
CA ALA A 722 61.28 20.68 57.95
C ALA A 722 61.81 19.24 58.06
N TRP A 723 63.03 18.96 57.60
CA TRP A 723 63.67 17.65 57.74
C TRP A 723 64.43 17.45 59.05
N ALA A 724 65.01 18.51 59.63
CA ALA A 724 65.78 18.42 60.87
C ALA A 724 64.91 18.55 62.13
N GLU A 725 63.67 19.01 62.01
CA GLU A 725 62.70 19.13 63.10
C GLU A 725 62.47 17.79 63.81
N LEU A 726 62.44 17.85 65.14
CA LEU A 726 62.11 16.69 65.97
C LEU A 726 60.60 16.53 66.04
N HIS A 727 60.09 15.46 65.43
CA HIS A 727 58.67 15.15 65.51
C HIS A 727 58.36 14.24 66.72
N PRO A 728 57.28 14.48 67.48
CA PRO A 728 56.85 13.59 68.55
C PRO A 728 56.60 12.17 68.04
N GLY A 729 57.29 11.18 68.61
CA GLY A 729 57.18 9.77 68.19
C GLY A 729 58.00 9.40 66.95
N GLN A 730 58.93 10.24 66.51
CA GLN A 730 59.75 9.97 65.33
C GLN A 730 60.52 8.64 65.41
N THR A 731 60.60 7.94 64.29
CA THR A 731 61.33 6.69 64.17
C THR A 731 62.83 6.93 63.91
N GLY A 732 63.69 5.99 64.33
CA GLY A 732 65.12 6.05 63.95
C GLY A 732 65.36 5.97 62.43
N ALA A 733 64.43 5.35 61.70
CA ALA A 733 64.45 5.30 60.25
C ALA A 733 64.22 6.68 59.60
N TRP A 734 63.31 7.51 60.15
CA TRP A 734 63.15 8.90 59.73
C TRP A 734 64.43 9.71 59.93
N LYS A 735 65.06 9.62 61.10
CA LYS A 735 66.32 10.34 61.38
C LYS A 735 67.43 10.00 60.38
N ASN A 736 67.53 8.74 60.00
CA ASN A 736 68.50 8.31 58.99
C ASN A 736 68.15 8.82 57.59
N LEU A 737 66.86 8.80 57.23
CA LEU A 737 66.40 9.34 55.95
C LEU A 737 66.58 10.86 55.88
N SER A 738 66.18 11.61 56.91
CA SER A 738 66.29 13.07 56.93
C SER A 738 67.74 13.54 56.86
N HIS A 739 68.68 12.92 57.59
CA HIS A 739 70.11 13.18 57.44
C HIS A 739 70.59 12.94 56.00
N ARG A 740 70.13 11.85 55.37
CA ARG A 740 70.49 11.55 53.98
C ARG A 740 69.91 12.59 53.02
N LEU A 741 68.63 12.95 53.15
CA LEU A 741 67.98 13.95 52.31
C LEU A 741 68.64 15.33 52.44
N ILE A 742 68.97 15.74 53.66
CA ILE A 742 69.72 16.97 53.92
C ILE A 742 71.07 16.94 53.18
N ASN A 743 71.82 15.83 53.28
CA ASN A 743 73.11 15.68 52.61
C ASN A 743 73.00 15.63 51.07
N GLU A 744 72.09 14.83 50.54
CA GLU A 744 71.96 14.59 49.09
C GLU A 744 71.28 15.76 48.37
N VAL A 745 70.16 16.26 48.91
CA VAL A 745 69.34 17.30 48.27
C VAL A 745 69.91 18.70 48.55
N LEU A 746 70.05 19.07 49.83
CA LEU A 746 70.53 20.41 50.19
C LEU A 746 72.03 20.54 49.93
N GLY A 747 72.80 19.48 50.12
CA GLY A 747 74.22 19.47 49.75
C GLY A 747 74.44 19.73 48.25
N ALA A 748 73.57 19.22 47.37
CA ALA A 748 73.62 19.54 45.95
C ALA A 748 73.27 21.01 45.67
N ALA A 749 72.22 21.56 46.29
CA ALA A 749 71.84 22.96 46.15
C ALA A 749 72.94 23.93 46.62
N LEU A 750 73.62 23.59 47.73
CA LEU A 750 74.71 24.39 48.30
C LEU A 750 75.92 24.55 47.37
N ARG A 751 76.18 23.60 46.47
CA ARG A 751 77.24 23.74 45.44
C ARG A 751 77.01 24.93 44.51
N HIS A 752 75.79 25.46 44.49
CA HIS A 752 75.40 26.59 43.66
C HIS A 752 75.11 27.87 44.47
N MET A 753 75.34 27.87 45.79
CA MET A 753 75.14 29.02 46.67
C MET A 753 76.47 29.67 47.07
N ASP A 754 76.51 31.00 47.11
CA ASP A 754 77.66 31.75 47.60
C ASP A 754 77.65 31.95 49.13
N GLN A 755 78.68 32.59 49.69
CA GLN A 755 78.75 32.86 51.12
C GLN A 755 77.65 33.82 51.62
N ARG A 756 77.10 34.67 50.76
CA ARG A 756 76.02 35.59 51.11
C ARG A 756 74.70 34.84 51.23
N ASP A 757 74.41 33.96 50.29
CA ASP A 757 73.26 33.06 50.30
C ASP A 757 73.27 32.17 51.55
N GLN A 758 74.43 31.61 51.91
CA GLN A 758 74.57 30.80 53.12
C GLN A 758 74.30 31.57 54.42
N ARG A 759 74.77 32.83 54.50
CA ARG A 759 74.46 33.71 55.65
C ARG A 759 72.97 34.07 55.69
N GLU A 760 72.34 34.20 54.53
CA GLU A 760 70.90 34.44 54.42
C GLU A 760 70.09 33.23 54.92
N VAL A 761 70.50 31.99 54.62
CA VAL A 761 69.90 30.79 55.20
C VAL A 761 69.95 30.84 56.73
N ALA A 762 71.14 31.12 57.30
CA ALA A 762 71.32 31.22 58.75
C ALA A 762 70.46 32.34 59.36
N ARG A 763 70.31 33.48 58.68
CA ARG A 763 69.41 34.57 59.11
C ARG A 763 67.95 34.11 59.14
N VAL A 764 67.47 33.46 58.08
CA VAL A 764 66.10 32.94 58.00
C VAL A 764 65.83 31.89 59.09
N LEU A 765 66.80 31.01 59.38
CA LEU A 765 66.70 30.04 60.48
C LEU A 765 66.67 30.72 61.86
N SER A 766 67.49 31.76 62.06
CA SER A 766 67.51 32.55 63.29
C SER A 766 66.17 33.24 63.56
N ASP A 767 65.62 33.89 62.54
CA ASP A 767 64.40 34.68 62.66
C ASP A 767 63.17 33.83 62.98
N ARG A 768 63.17 32.55 62.57
CA ARG A 768 62.00 31.65 62.72
C ARG A 768 62.09 30.66 63.86
N GLY A 769 63.28 30.16 64.17
CA GLY A 769 63.48 29.09 65.16
C GLY A 769 64.50 29.41 66.25
N GLY A 770 65.15 30.57 66.18
CA GLY A 770 66.17 30.99 67.15
C GLY A 770 67.55 30.36 66.94
N GLN A 771 68.48 30.71 67.84
CA GLN A 771 69.92 30.45 67.67
C GLN A 771 70.32 28.97 67.65
N HIS A 772 69.46 28.06 68.13
CA HIS A 772 69.76 26.62 68.11
C HIS A 772 69.73 26.03 66.69
N TRP A 773 68.84 26.52 65.81
CA TRP A 773 68.81 26.11 64.39
C TRP A 773 69.99 26.64 63.61
N VAL A 774 70.47 27.85 63.93
CA VAL A 774 71.71 28.40 63.37
C VAL A 774 72.90 27.52 63.76
N ARG A 775 72.94 27.06 65.02
CA ARG A 775 73.97 26.12 65.49
C ARG A 775 73.89 24.79 64.75
N ALA A 776 72.72 24.17 64.65
CA ALA A 776 72.52 22.91 63.93
C ALA A 776 72.89 23.02 62.44
N TRP A 777 72.54 24.14 61.80
CA TRP A 777 72.95 24.45 60.41
C TRP A 777 74.47 24.54 60.28
N ASN A 778 75.13 25.30 61.16
CA ASN A 778 76.59 25.46 61.14
C ASN A 778 77.32 24.15 61.46
N GLU A 779 76.82 23.36 62.42
CA GLU A 779 77.38 22.04 62.76
C GLU A 779 77.30 21.08 61.57
N TRP A 780 76.16 21.03 60.88
CA TRP A 780 76.02 20.22 59.66
C TRP A 780 76.84 20.74 58.49
N TRP A 781 76.90 22.06 58.31
CA TRP A 781 77.66 22.70 57.22
C TRP A 781 79.17 22.49 57.36
N HIS A 782 79.71 22.60 58.59
CA HIS A 782 81.13 22.46 58.86
C HIS A 782 81.58 21.02 59.14
N ALA A 783 80.66 20.06 59.19
CA ALA A 783 81.01 18.65 59.28
C ALA A 783 81.75 18.19 58.01
N PRO A 784 82.82 17.38 58.14
CA PRO A 784 83.49 16.79 56.97
C PRO A 784 82.49 15.89 56.22
N ARG A 785 82.27 16.18 54.93
CA ARG A 785 81.29 15.49 54.07
C ARG A 785 81.93 14.39 53.24
#